data_AF-A0A3A0BW80-F1
#
_entry.id   AF-A0A3A0BW80-F1
#
_cell.length_a   1.000
_cell.length_b   1.000
_cell.length_c   1.000
_cell.angle_alpha   90.00
_cell.angle_beta   90.00
_cell.angle_gamma   90.00
#
_symmetry.space_group_name_H-M   'P 1'
#
loop_
_entity.id
_entity.type
_entity.pdbx_description
1 polymer ?
#
loop_
_entity_poly.entity_id
_entity_poly.type
_entity_poly.pdbx_seq_one_letter_code
_entity_poly.pdbx_strand_id
1 'polypeptide(L)'
;MSKKLVVGLALIAVLLGVNVVMSGGIQVAVAQAPAPANAAVAEAVQPESCSTCHRDAGAKHQASYDQLYQDGVIQVTDLAYSFTAPDTSTVTFKMTKDGVPFDGTKASALAIYFVPYTGTKFQFEPAAERLSLVGDLTYDGAGGITSTITDTTDISAVNGLIVVYGRDEDAGRLPARIWQTKYPFAAILETGAGIDYVSAANNAGCVKCHTDPYLKHGYIYAQVNRDPATDFYTCKACHLDNGEGEHFEWQLLVEDPALAASFLAGETELTPEQHEQYAYKPSLMNDVHMSHAMEFPYPQSMANCVTCHEGKLDVVLADDKFTGETCKSCHPVAGSKEYGTDALALETLMSGRIHADMDLNTEDCTACHAEGEDGPVFREIHSGYDKTIYTAGGVKYSDAISVTIHSASFDGAKLTIGFRAAESPDLEGVDAATITPTVMVGLYGYDTKDFIVGAHERLFDDNGDGTIDNKDQRALEYVVGTDHPRMSTVTAEGGSWEVAADLSAWADLMAGGTVKRVEIGVMPELVNDDDLVVAVNTASRTFDLAANAFADDYYAPIAKVADGCNTCHEALATTFHTPDMGGNLVVCRMCHITKSGGSHLEMQSRSLDSYIHAIHSFQAFDIGDIDFADPVQAMHYEHHINFPYPTHGITNCESCHVAGAYNVPDQSKALPALLSASDPINGWDRRIGEVPAYVTGPASKACGGCHRAELINEDKVGDLISLNQHTKQGGYLIEAGEDPAGTLGTVIAEIMKLFK
;
A
#
# COMPACT_ATOMS: atom_id res chain seq x y z
N MET A 1 12.21 12.53 -45.21
CA MET A 1 12.31 12.35 -46.67
C MET A 1 10.97 11.87 -47.23
N SER A 2 10.50 12.50 -48.33
CA SER A 2 9.42 12.08 -49.26
C SER A 2 7.94 11.97 -48.82
N LYS A 3 7.23 13.10 -49.02
CA LYS A 3 5.87 13.35 -49.56
C LYS A 3 4.97 12.20 -50.09
N LYS A 4 3.65 12.46 -49.87
CA LYS A 4 2.38 12.00 -50.53
C LYS A 4 1.76 10.71 -49.94
N LEU A 5 0.48 10.65 -49.59
CA LEU A 5 -0.72 11.02 -50.36
C LEU A 5 -1.93 11.25 -49.42
N VAL A 6 -2.81 12.21 -49.75
CA VAL A 6 -4.10 12.48 -49.07
C VAL A 6 -5.24 12.25 -50.06
N VAL A 7 -6.40 11.87 -49.50
CA VAL A 7 -7.79 12.06 -49.94
C VAL A 7 -8.42 10.96 -50.80
N GLY A 8 -9.43 10.34 -50.20
CA GLY A 8 -10.66 9.97 -50.87
C GLY A 8 -11.67 9.41 -49.88
N LEU A 9 -12.68 10.18 -49.45
CA LEU A 9 -14.09 9.82 -49.67
C LEU A 9 -15.05 10.92 -49.18
N ALA A 10 -16.20 10.95 -49.85
CA ALA A 10 -17.21 12.01 -49.84
C ALA A 10 -18.35 11.73 -48.84
N LEU A 11 -19.06 12.82 -48.49
CA LEU A 11 -20.40 12.84 -47.88
C LEU A 11 -21.40 11.93 -48.61
N ILE A 12 -22.36 11.35 -47.86
CA ILE A 12 -23.82 11.42 -48.12
C ILE A 12 -24.58 10.89 -46.89
N ALA A 13 -25.62 11.64 -46.49
CA ALA A 13 -26.58 11.33 -45.43
C ALA A 13 -27.84 10.62 -45.99
N VAL A 14 -28.46 9.71 -45.24
CA VAL A 14 -29.90 9.35 -45.37
C VAL A 14 -30.46 8.85 -44.02
N LEU A 15 -31.52 9.52 -43.54
CA LEU A 15 -32.46 9.06 -42.50
C LEU A 15 -33.25 7.81 -42.95
N LEU A 16 -33.57 6.90 -42.03
CA LEU A 16 -34.90 6.28 -41.97
C LEU A 16 -35.14 5.56 -40.64
N GLY A 17 -36.20 5.97 -39.95
CA GLY A 17 -36.68 5.36 -38.72
C GLY A 17 -37.43 4.06 -38.96
N VAL A 18 -37.42 3.20 -37.95
CA VAL A 18 -38.34 2.06 -37.80
C VAL A 18 -38.86 2.06 -36.37
N ASN A 19 -40.16 2.30 -36.24
CA ASN A 19 -40.94 1.99 -35.06
C ASN A 19 -40.96 0.47 -34.85
N VAL A 20 -40.51 -0.01 -33.68
CA VAL A 20 -40.83 -1.35 -33.19
C VAL A 20 -41.76 -1.19 -32.00
N VAL A 21 -43.02 -1.58 -32.21
CA VAL A 21 -44.02 -1.80 -31.16
C VAL A 21 -43.65 -3.11 -30.47
N MET A 22 -43.08 -3.02 -29.26
CA MET A 22 -42.91 -4.18 -28.37
C MET A 22 -44.12 -4.25 -27.42
N SER A 23 -45.10 -5.07 -27.76
CA SER A 23 -46.10 -5.57 -26.82
C SER A 23 -45.53 -6.78 -26.09
N GLY A 24 -44.92 -6.57 -24.93
CA GLY A 24 -44.44 -7.61 -24.02
C GLY A 24 -45.43 -7.81 -22.87
N GLY A 25 -46.07 -8.98 -22.83
CA GLY A 25 -46.95 -9.37 -21.73
C GLY A 25 -46.18 -9.65 -20.45
N ILE A 26 -46.84 -9.34 -19.33
CA ILE A 26 -46.42 -9.57 -17.95
C ILE A 26 -46.05 -11.06 -17.74
N GLN A 27 -44.80 -11.33 -17.36
CA GLN A 27 -44.41 -12.56 -16.69
C GLN A 27 -43.93 -12.23 -15.28
N VAL A 28 -44.66 -12.71 -14.29
CA VAL A 28 -44.27 -12.68 -12.87
C VAL A 28 -43.17 -13.72 -12.68
N ALA A 29 -41.95 -13.30 -12.35
CA ALA A 29 -40.84 -14.20 -12.05
C ALA A 29 -41.02 -14.82 -10.66
N VAL A 30 -41.39 -16.09 -10.64
CA VAL A 30 -41.19 -16.98 -9.49
C VAL A 30 -39.71 -17.32 -9.46
N ALA A 31 -39.04 -17.23 -8.31
CA ALA A 31 -37.65 -17.66 -8.12
C ALA A 31 -37.41 -19.00 -8.83
N GLN A 32 -36.68 -18.95 -9.95
CA GLN A 32 -36.39 -20.13 -10.75
C GLN A 32 -35.38 -20.98 -9.99
N ALA A 33 -35.71 -22.26 -9.83
CA ALA A 33 -34.71 -23.29 -9.56
C ALA A 33 -33.55 -23.13 -10.57
N PRO A 34 -32.29 -23.39 -10.16
CA PRO A 34 -31.13 -23.16 -11.02
C PRO A 34 -31.35 -23.80 -12.39
N ALA A 35 -31.09 -23.02 -13.45
CA ALA A 35 -31.12 -23.52 -14.81
C ALA A 35 -30.28 -24.81 -14.89
N PRO A 36 -30.67 -25.81 -15.69
CA PRO A 36 -29.87 -27.01 -15.85
C PRO A 36 -28.47 -26.59 -16.27
N ALA A 37 -27.47 -27.05 -15.50
CA ALA A 37 -26.06 -26.78 -15.74
C ALA A 37 -25.75 -26.89 -17.24
N ASN A 38 -24.99 -25.94 -17.77
CA ASN A 38 -24.40 -26.08 -19.10
C ASN A 38 -23.66 -27.44 -19.10
N ALA A 39 -24.20 -28.44 -19.79
CA ALA A 39 -23.77 -29.84 -19.63
C ALA A 39 -22.27 -30.04 -19.92
N ALA A 40 -21.67 -29.13 -20.68
CA ALA A 40 -20.24 -29.07 -20.95
C ALA A 40 -19.36 -28.68 -19.74
N VAL A 41 -19.90 -27.94 -18.75
CA VAL A 41 -19.16 -27.51 -17.55
C VAL A 41 -19.03 -28.65 -16.54
N ALA A 42 -20.05 -29.51 -16.41
CA ALA A 42 -20.11 -30.54 -15.38
C ALA A 42 -19.16 -31.74 -15.60
N GLU A 43 -18.77 -32.05 -16.84
CA GLU A 43 -17.88 -33.20 -17.13
C GLU A 43 -16.37 -32.89 -16.98
N ALA A 44 -15.98 -31.62 -16.76
CA ALA A 44 -14.58 -31.17 -16.91
C ALA A 44 -13.91 -30.56 -15.67
N VAL A 45 -14.61 -30.37 -14.54
CA VAL A 45 -14.01 -29.73 -13.36
C VAL A 45 -13.44 -30.75 -12.39
N GLN A 46 -12.13 -30.68 -12.12
CA GLN A 46 -11.45 -31.50 -11.12
C GLN A 46 -10.98 -30.62 -9.96
N PRO A 47 -10.90 -31.13 -8.71
CA PRO A 47 -10.29 -30.40 -7.61
C PRO A 47 -8.89 -29.91 -7.95
N GLU A 48 -8.57 -28.70 -7.49
CA GLU A 48 -7.24 -28.14 -7.67
C GLU A 48 -6.19 -28.91 -6.86
N SER A 49 -5.06 -29.20 -7.50
CA SER A 49 -3.92 -29.97 -6.98
C SER A 49 -2.72 -29.10 -6.59
N CYS A 50 -2.86 -27.78 -6.71
CA CYS A 50 -1.80 -26.81 -6.40
C CYS A 50 -1.29 -26.97 -4.96
N SER A 51 -2.17 -27.18 -3.97
CA SER A 51 -1.77 -27.43 -2.58
C SER A 51 -1.00 -28.74 -2.39
N THR A 52 -1.05 -29.68 -3.36
CA THR A 52 -0.25 -30.91 -3.33
C THR A 52 1.14 -30.68 -3.89
N CYS A 53 1.26 -30.01 -5.03
CA CYS A 53 2.54 -29.77 -5.72
C CYS A 53 3.35 -28.61 -5.09
N HIS A 54 2.66 -27.59 -4.57
CA HIS A 54 3.22 -26.33 -4.09
C HIS A 54 2.93 -26.07 -2.61
N ARG A 55 2.66 -27.10 -1.81
CA ARG A 55 2.21 -27.00 -0.41
C ARG A 55 2.99 -25.99 0.46
N ASP A 56 4.30 -25.87 0.23
CA ASP A 56 5.23 -25.04 1.01
C ASP A 56 5.70 -23.78 0.25
N ALA A 57 5.01 -23.36 -0.83
CA ALA A 57 5.48 -22.28 -1.70
C ALA A 57 5.62 -20.95 -0.96
N GLY A 58 4.61 -20.56 -0.16
CA GLY A 58 4.69 -19.34 0.65
C GLY A 58 5.83 -19.39 1.67
N ALA A 59 6.02 -20.54 2.34
CA ALA A 59 7.16 -20.73 3.25
C ALA A 59 8.52 -20.63 2.55
N LYS A 60 8.61 -21.06 1.29
CA LYS A 60 9.83 -20.88 0.50
C LYS A 60 10.05 -19.42 0.07
N HIS A 61 8.99 -18.67 -0.22
CA HIS A 61 9.07 -17.23 -0.48
C HIS A 61 9.58 -16.50 0.76
N GLN A 62 8.97 -16.75 1.93
CA GLN A 62 9.44 -16.16 3.19
C GLN A 62 10.89 -16.55 3.48
N ALA A 63 11.24 -17.84 3.40
CA ALA A 63 12.62 -18.29 3.66
C ALA A 63 13.64 -17.75 2.65
N SER A 64 13.22 -17.38 1.44
CA SER A 64 14.08 -16.69 0.47
C SER A 64 14.24 -15.22 0.85
N TYR A 65 13.18 -14.59 1.34
CA TYR A 65 13.22 -13.22 1.83
C TYR A 65 14.10 -13.11 3.09
N ASP A 66 13.96 -14.02 4.04
CA ASP A 66 14.72 -14.05 5.30
C ASP A 66 16.25 -14.22 5.09
N GLN A 67 16.67 -14.65 3.90
CA GLN A 67 18.09 -14.70 3.54
C GLN A 67 18.65 -13.34 3.14
N LEU A 68 17.80 -12.39 2.76
CA LEU A 68 18.18 -11.03 2.43
C LEU A 68 18.32 -10.20 3.72
N TYR A 69 19.14 -9.15 3.63
CA TYR A 69 19.21 -8.10 4.65
C TYR A 69 19.53 -8.60 6.07
N GLN A 70 20.31 -9.67 6.18
CA GLN A 70 20.69 -10.26 7.46
C GLN A 70 21.61 -9.32 8.24
N ASP A 71 21.03 -8.69 9.24
CA ASP A 71 21.69 -7.72 10.10
C ASP A 71 22.79 -8.36 10.98
N GLY A 72 23.91 -7.67 11.14
CA GLY A 72 24.99 -8.06 12.05
C GLY A 72 25.80 -9.30 11.65
N VAL A 73 25.55 -9.92 10.48
CA VAL A 73 26.35 -11.06 9.98
C VAL A 73 27.76 -10.60 9.60
N ILE A 74 27.86 -9.51 8.83
CA ILE A 74 29.12 -8.79 8.62
C ILE A 74 29.20 -7.66 9.64
N GLN A 75 30.23 -7.69 10.45
CA GLN A 75 30.49 -6.67 11.47
C GLN A 75 31.77 -5.90 11.14
N VAL A 76 31.72 -4.59 11.26
CA VAL A 76 32.87 -3.70 11.15
C VAL A 76 33.17 -3.14 12.54
N THR A 77 34.38 -3.40 13.03
CA THR A 77 34.83 -3.02 14.39
C THR A 77 36.21 -2.37 14.34
N ASP A 78 36.67 -1.82 15.46
CA ASP A 78 38.00 -1.19 15.57
C ASP A 78 38.28 -0.13 14.49
N LEU A 79 37.23 0.59 14.05
CA LEU A 79 37.36 1.66 13.07
C LEU A 79 38.20 2.80 13.63
N ALA A 80 39.28 3.14 12.94
CA ALA A 80 40.22 4.18 13.32
C ALA A 80 40.71 4.95 12.09
N TYR A 81 41.09 6.20 12.32
CA TYR A 81 41.69 7.09 11.33
C TYR A 81 43.06 7.59 11.82
N SER A 82 43.99 7.73 10.89
CA SER A 82 45.26 8.40 11.13
C SER A 82 45.71 9.17 9.90
N PHE A 83 46.50 10.22 10.12
CA PHE A 83 47.10 11.01 9.07
C PHE A 83 48.62 11.01 9.21
N THR A 84 49.33 10.77 8.11
CA THR A 84 50.79 10.88 8.03
C THR A 84 51.13 12.02 7.08
N ALA A 85 51.80 13.04 7.63
CA ALA A 85 52.26 14.18 6.85
C ALA A 85 53.22 13.73 5.71
N PRO A 86 53.16 14.38 4.54
CA PRO A 86 52.40 15.60 4.28
C PRO A 86 50.92 15.42 3.89
N ASP A 87 50.49 14.25 3.45
CA ASP A 87 49.24 14.11 2.67
C ASP A 87 48.57 12.72 2.70
N THR A 88 48.99 11.82 3.58
CA THR A 88 48.50 10.42 3.57
C THR A 88 47.48 10.18 4.67
N SER A 89 46.23 9.89 4.29
CA SER A 89 45.19 9.43 5.20
C SER A 89 45.14 7.90 5.23
N THR A 90 44.94 7.33 6.41
CA THR A 90 44.81 5.89 6.60
C THR A 90 43.61 5.58 7.47
N VAL A 91 42.68 4.79 6.93
CA VAL A 91 41.51 4.26 7.67
C VAL A 91 41.74 2.77 7.89
N THR A 92 41.66 2.34 9.14
CA THR A 92 41.80 0.93 9.53
C THR A 92 40.55 0.44 10.24
N PHE A 93 40.14 -0.79 10.00
CA PHE A 93 39.04 -1.45 10.71
C PHE A 93 39.19 -2.96 10.63
N LYS A 94 38.44 -3.69 11.44
CA LYS A 94 38.30 -5.15 11.35
C LYS A 94 36.94 -5.53 10.81
N MET A 95 36.94 -6.47 9.88
CA MET A 95 35.72 -7.11 9.38
C MET A 95 35.67 -8.58 9.78
N THR A 96 34.51 -8.99 10.27
CA THR A 96 34.18 -10.40 10.45
C THR A 96 32.88 -10.74 9.75
N LYS A 97 32.76 -11.95 9.21
CA LYS A 97 31.52 -12.54 8.70
C LYS A 97 31.24 -13.79 9.53
N ASP A 98 30.11 -13.82 10.24
CA ASP A 98 29.77 -14.87 11.20
C ASP A 98 30.87 -15.09 12.27
N GLY A 99 31.48 -13.99 12.73
CA GLY A 99 32.57 -13.99 13.72
C GLY A 99 33.92 -14.49 13.21
N VAL A 100 34.04 -14.84 11.93
CA VAL A 100 35.30 -15.25 11.29
C VAL A 100 35.90 -14.06 10.53
N PRO A 101 37.24 -13.88 10.52
CA PRO A 101 37.91 -12.88 9.69
C PRO A 101 37.39 -12.84 8.25
N PHE A 102 36.94 -11.65 7.82
CA PHE A 102 36.42 -11.42 6.49
C PHE A 102 37.32 -10.47 5.71
N ASP A 103 37.61 -10.83 4.47
CA ASP A 103 38.39 -10.01 3.54
C ASP A 103 37.47 -8.99 2.87
N GLY A 104 37.34 -7.81 3.48
CA GLY A 104 36.52 -6.71 2.98
C GLY A 104 36.87 -6.25 1.56
N THR A 105 38.07 -6.55 1.05
CA THR A 105 38.44 -6.25 -0.35
C THR A 105 37.67 -7.10 -1.37
N LYS A 106 37.01 -8.16 -0.89
CA LYS A 106 36.18 -9.06 -1.69
C LYS A 106 34.68 -8.81 -1.50
N ALA A 107 34.29 -7.86 -0.66
CA ALA A 107 32.89 -7.47 -0.53
C ALA A 107 32.33 -7.00 -1.88
N SER A 108 31.04 -7.23 -2.10
CA SER A 108 30.37 -6.83 -3.35
C SER A 108 30.37 -5.30 -3.52
N ALA A 109 30.34 -4.55 -2.41
CA ALA A 109 30.73 -3.15 -2.37
C ALA A 109 31.25 -2.75 -0.99
N LEU A 110 32.19 -1.80 -0.96
CA LEU A 110 32.70 -1.16 0.25
C LEU A 110 32.96 0.31 -0.05
N ALA A 111 32.39 1.18 0.77
CA ALA A 111 32.56 2.62 0.71
C ALA A 111 33.08 3.15 2.05
N ILE A 112 33.91 4.18 1.99
CA ILE A 112 34.44 4.91 3.15
C ILE A 112 34.35 6.39 2.80
N TYR A 113 33.54 7.15 3.54
CA TYR A 113 33.38 8.58 3.32
C TYR A 113 33.65 9.36 4.60
N PHE A 114 34.15 10.58 4.45
CA PHE A 114 34.16 11.58 5.50
C PHE A 114 33.11 12.65 5.21
N VAL A 115 32.40 13.10 6.25
CA VAL A 115 31.56 14.30 6.20
C VAL A 115 31.81 15.18 7.43
N PRO A 116 32.19 16.46 7.25
CA PRO A 116 32.39 17.38 8.36
C PRO A 116 31.05 17.85 8.96
N TYR A 117 31.08 18.16 10.25
CA TYR A 117 29.97 18.67 11.04
C TYR A 117 30.30 20.05 11.61
N THR A 118 29.45 21.03 11.30
CA THR A 118 29.66 22.44 11.67
C THR A 118 29.17 22.79 13.08
N GLY A 119 28.61 21.83 13.81
CA GLY A 119 27.86 22.06 15.06
C GLY A 119 26.34 22.15 14.85
N THR A 120 25.87 22.27 13.61
CA THR A 120 24.44 22.23 13.28
C THR A 120 24.12 21.49 11.99
N LYS A 121 25.09 21.40 11.06
CA LYS A 121 24.90 20.85 9.72
C LYS A 121 26.04 19.92 9.31
N PHE A 122 25.72 18.96 8.46
CA PHE A 122 26.70 18.12 7.76
C PHE A 122 26.97 18.70 6.38
N GLN A 123 28.11 19.38 6.23
CA GLN A 123 28.43 20.11 5.00
C GLN A 123 29.90 20.49 4.88
N PHE A 124 30.42 20.52 3.66
CA PHE A 124 31.74 21.06 3.36
C PHE A 124 31.71 22.58 3.20
N GLU A 125 32.79 23.25 3.59
CA GLU A 125 32.98 24.69 3.40
C GLU A 125 34.29 24.97 2.67
N PRO A 126 34.25 25.42 1.39
CA PRO A 126 33.05 25.62 0.54
C PRO A 126 32.33 24.30 0.20
N ALA A 127 31.10 24.39 -0.31
CA ALA A 127 30.30 23.24 -0.73
C ALA A 127 31.09 22.32 -1.70
N ALA A 128 31.00 21.02 -1.46
CA ALA A 128 31.67 19.97 -2.23
C ALA A 128 30.80 18.71 -2.20
N GLU A 129 30.90 17.88 -3.24
CA GLU A 129 30.03 16.69 -3.37
C GLU A 129 30.27 15.67 -2.25
N ARG A 130 31.48 15.09 -2.12
CA ARG A 130 31.84 14.08 -1.09
C ARG A 130 33.36 13.98 -0.92
N LEU A 131 33.83 13.55 0.26
CA LEU A 131 35.23 13.13 0.46
C LEU A 131 35.31 11.60 0.63
N SER A 132 35.70 10.90 -0.44
CA SER A 132 35.99 9.47 -0.37
C SER A 132 37.34 9.23 0.33
N LEU A 133 37.36 8.29 1.27
CA LEU A 133 38.57 7.78 1.94
C LEU A 133 38.89 6.34 1.51
N VAL A 134 38.27 5.86 0.43
CA VAL A 134 38.64 4.60 -0.22
C VAL A 134 39.88 4.85 -1.09
N GLY A 135 41.01 4.26 -0.72
CA GLY A 135 42.25 4.26 -1.49
C GLY A 135 42.73 2.83 -1.75
N ASP A 136 44.04 2.60 -1.63
CA ASP A 136 44.61 1.26 -1.72
C ASP A 136 44.19 0.43 -0.51
N LEU A 137 43.33 -0.56 -0.76
CA LEU A 137 42.84 -1.49 0.27
C LEU A 137 43.80 -2.68 0.43
N THR A 138 44.15 -2.99 1.69
CA THR A 138 44.93 -4.18 2.05
C THR A 138 44.22 -5.00 3.12
N TYR A 139 44.45 -6.31 3.11
CA TYR A 139 43.92 -7.27 4.07
C TYR A 139 45.07 -7.99 4.79
N ASP A 140 45.03 -8.03 6.12
CA ASP A 140 46.10 -8.61 6.95
C ASP A 140 46.00 -10.13 7.16
N GLY A 141 44.94 -10.78 6.67
CA GLY A 141 44.67 -12.20 6.86
C GLY A 141 43.94 -12.55 8.16
N ALA A 142 43.69 -11.57 9.04
CA ALA A 142 43.09 -11.72 10.37
C ALA A 142 41.87 -10.80 10.58
N GLY A 143 41.29 -10.28 9.49
CA GLY A 143 40.10 -9.42 9.52
C GLY A 143 40.44 -7.94 9.36
N GLY A 144 41.71 -7.55 9.54
CA GLY A 144 42.15 -6.17 9.43
C GLY A 144 42.16 -5.69 7.98
N ILE A 145 41.43 -4.61 7.73
CA ILE A 145 41.39 -3.87 6.48
C ILE A 145 42.04 -2.52 6.70
N THR A 146 42.89 -2.12 5.76
CA THR A 146 43.51 -0.79 5.75
C THR A 146 43.28 -0.15 4.39
N SER A 147 42.68 1.04 4.38
CA SER A 147 42.57 1.93 3.22
C SER A 147 43.63 3.01 3.34
N THR A 148 44.49 3.15 2.32
CA THR A 148 45.53 4.20 2.27
C THR A 148 45.31 5.09 1.07
N ILE A 149 45.17 6.40 1.29
CA ILE A 149 44.98 7.40 0.23
C ILE A 149 46.01 8.54 0.40
N THR A 150 46.70 8.89 -0.68
CA THR A 150 47.65 10.02 -0.73
C THR A 150 46.93 11.28 -1.23
N ASP A 151 47.61 12.42 -1.19
CA ASP A 151 47.07 13.71 -1.65
C ASP A 151 45.80 14.16 -0.89
N THR A 152 45.74 13.85 0.41
CA THR A 152 44.63 14.21 1.30
C THR A 152 45.02 15.23 2.35
N THR A 153 44.02 15.81 3.03
CA THR A 153 44.21 16.69 4.19
C THR A 153 43.95 15.96 5.50
N ASP A 154 44.59 16.41 6.58
CA ASP A 154 44.35 15.89 7.92
C ASP A 154 42.95 16.29 8.40
N ILE A 155 42.08 15.29 8.59
CA ILE A 155 40.72 15.48 9.11
C ILE A 155 40.59 15.12 10.59
N SER A 156 41.68 14.72 11.26
CA SER A 156 41.63 14.22 12.65
C SER A 156 41.09 15.25 13.65
N ALA A 157 41.36 16.53 13.41
CA ALA A 157 40.92 17.65 14.24
C ALA A 157 39.60 18.29 13.76
N VAL A 158 39.01 17.80 12.67
CA VAL A 158 37.75 18.32 12.12
C VAL A 158 36.60 17.52 12.73
N ASN A 159 35.61 18.20 13.32
CA ASN A 159 34.40 17.53 13.79
C ASN A 159 33.67 16.92 12.58
N GLY A 160 33.29 15.64 12.64
CA GLY A 160 32.67 14.97 11.51
C GLY A 160 32.57 13.46 11.69
N LEU A 161 32.01 12.80 10.68
CA LEU A 161 31.84 11.35 10.61
C LEU A 161 32.74 10.76 9.54
N ILE A 162 33.43 9.68 9.89
CA ILE A 162 33.89 8.68 8.94
C ILE A 162 32.87 7.55 8.94
N VAL A 163 32.27 7.29 7.78
CA VAL A 163 31.25 6.26 7.59
C VAL A 163 31.83 5.18 6.68
N VAL A 164 31.89 3.94 7.20
CA VAL A 164 32.16 2.74 6.41
C VAL A 164 30.83 2.04 6.17
N TYR A 165 30.48 1.74 4.94
CA TYR A 165 29.30 0.91 4.65
C TYR A 165 29.47 0.11 3.37
N GLY A 166 28.66 -0.94 3.21
CA GLY A 166 28.75 -1.80 2.05
C GLY A 166 27.82 -2.99 2.13
N ARG A 167 28.07 -3.96 1.26
CA ARG A 167 27.26 -5.18 1.14
C ARG A 167 28.06 -6.34 0.58
N ASP A 168 27.59 -7.56 0.84
CA ASP A 168 28.13 -8.78 0.29
C ASP A 168 27.03 -9.80 -0.06
N GLU A 169 27.32 -10.67 -1.03
CA GLU A 169 26.39 -11.63 -1.62
C GLU A 169 25.12 -10.99 -2.20
N ASP A 170 25.31 -10.17 -3.24
CA ASP A 170 24.21 -9.60 -4.02
C ASP A 170 23.39 -10.73 -4.72
N ALA A 171 22.09 -10.73 -4.47
CA ALA A 171 21.11 -11.67 -5.03
C ALA A 171 20.35 -11.08 -6.23
N GLY A 172 20.19 -9.76 -6.27
CA GLY A 172 19.44 -9.08 -7.32
C GLY A 172 19.47 -7.56 -7.19
N ARG A 173 18.78 -6.89 -8.10
CA ARG A 173 18.62 -5.43 -8.10
C ARG A 173 17.22 -5.07 -8.58
N LEU A 174 16.54 -4.21 -7.83
CA LEU A 174 15.25 -3.64 -8.15
C LEU A 174 15.43 -2.22 -8.75
N PRO A 175 14.36 -1.60 -9.29
CA PRO A 175 14.35 -0.18 -9.64
C PRO A 175 14.78 0.75 -8.48
N ALA A 176 14.93 2.05 -8.76
CA ALA A 176 15.38 3.05 -7.76
C ALA A 176 16.72 2.72 -7.05
N ARG A 177 17.60 1.99 -7.75
CA ARG A 177 18.95 1.61 -7.27
C ARG A 177 18.93 0.75 -5.99
N ILE A 178 17.88 -0.03 -5.77
CA ILE A 178 17.76 -0.91 -4.60
C ILE A 178 18.45 -2.26 -4.89
N TRP A 179 19.41 -2.63 -4.06
CA TRP A 179 20.06 -3.95 -4.12
C TRP A 179 19.34 -4.95 -3.22
N GLN A 180 19.11 -6.15 -3.73
CA GLN A 180 18.76 -7.30 -2.91
C GLN A 180 20.08 -8.00 -2.56
N THR A 181 20.47 -7.91 -1.31
CA THR A 181 21.77 -8.40 -0.82
C THR A 181 21.56 -9.14 0.48
N LYS A 182 22.41 -10.12 0.77
CA LYS A 182 22.27 -10.90 2.01
C LYS A 182 22.88 -10.20 3.21
N TYR A 183 24.04 -9.57 3.04
CA TYR A 183 24.83 -9.10 4.18
C TYR A 183 25.20 -7.63 4.00
N PRO A 184 24.27 -6.70 4.30
CA PRO A 184 24.62 -5.29 4.42
C PRO A 184 25.50 -5.09 5.67
N PHE A 185 26.34 -4.06 5.66
CA PHE A 185 27.13 -3.68 6.85
C PHE A 185 27.40 -2.18 6.90
N ALA A 186 27.58 -1.66 8.11
CA ALA A 186 28.02 -0.29 8.34
C ALA A 186 28.80 -0.15 9.66
N ALA A 187 29.65 0.89 9.74
CA ALA A 187 30.25 1.41 10.95
C ALA A 187 30.50 2.91 10.81
N ILE A 188 30.58 3.59 11.95
CA ILE A 188 30.82 5.03 12.03
C ILE A 188 31.95 5.32 13.02
N LEU A 189 32.67 6.40 12.78
CA LEU A 189 33.67 6.96 13.67
C LEU A 189 33.53 8.48 13.68
N GLU A 190 33.34 9.06 14.86
CA GLU A 190 33.40 10.51 15.04
C GLU A 190 34.86 11.00 15.08
N THR A 191 35.10 12.16 14.48
CA THR A 191 36.41 12.84 14.47
C THR A 191 36.35 14.18 15.22
N GLY A 192 37.51 14.79 15.48
CA GLY A 192 37.60 16.07 16.18
C GLY A 192 37.10 15.99 17.63
N ALA A 193 36.24 16.92 18.01
CA ALA A 193 35.60 17.00 19.32
C ALA A 193 34.32 16.15 19.45
N GLY A 194 33.92 15.44 18.38
CA GLY A 194 32.67 14.67 18.32
C GLY A 194 31.52 15.44 17.66
N ILE A 195 30.33 14.83 17.73
CA ILE A 195 29.11 15.31 17.09
C ILE A 195 27.95 15.27 18.09
N ASP A 196 27.15 16.33 18.15
CA ASP A 196 25.94 16.45 18.97
C ASP A 196 24.66 16.51 18.13
N TYR A 197 24.70 15.92 16.93
CA TYR A 197 23.57 15.87 16.01
C TYR A 197 22.52 14.87 16.49
N VAL A 198 21.28 15.36 16.54
CA VAL A 198 20.07 14.56 16.78
C VAL A 198 19.16 14.70 15.57
N SER A 199 18.83 13.59 14.92
CA SER A 199 17.91 13.61 13.78
C SER A 199 16.52 14.10 14.19
N ALA A 200 15.87 14.86 13.31
CA ALA A 200 14.48 15.28 13.47
C ALA A 200 13.46 14.16 13.20
N ALA A 201 13.88 13.07 12.53
CA ALA A 201 13.06 11.89 12.29
C ALA A 201 13.58 10.68 13.08
N ASN A 202 12.81 9.60 13.09
CA ASN A 202 13.15 8.34 13.77
C ASN A 202 13.28 7.20 12.77
N ASN A 203 14.35 6.42 12.85
CA ASN A 203 14.45 5.15 12.11
C ASN A 203 13.28 4.20 12.42
N ALA A 204 12.79 4.24 13.66
CA ALA A 204 11.62 3.48 14.10
C ALA A 204 10.36 3.77 13.27
N GLY A 205 10.22 4.99 12.71
CA GLY A 205 9.15 5.32 11.79
C GLY A 205 9.33 4.68 10.41
N CYS A 206 10.57 4.59 9.92
CA CYS A 206 10.87 4.00 8.61
C CYS A 206 10.61 2.49 8.57
N VAL A 207 11.00 1.76 9.63
CA VAL A 207 10.80 0.30 9.73
C VAL A 207 9.33 -0.10 9.91
N LYS A 208 8.42 0.86 10.11
CA LYS A 208 6.97 0.59 10.07
C LYS A 208 6.53 0.13 8.67
N CYS A 209 7.15 0.67 7.62
CA CYS A 209 6.81 0.35 6.23
C CYS A 209 7.89 -0.48 5.52
N HIS A 210 9.16 -0.24 5.84
CA HIS A 210 10.30 -0.80 5.15
C HIS A 210 10.88 -2.03 5.88
N THR A 211 11.97 -2.57 5.36
CA THR A 211 12.73 -3.64 6.03
C THR A 211 13.13 -3.24 7.44
N ASP A 212 13.25 -4.22 8.35
CA ASP A 212 13.90 -4.06 9.64
C ASP A 212 15.16 -4.94 9.67
N PRO A 213 16.38 -4.35 9.66
CA PRO A 213 16.68 -2.91 9.74
C PRO A 213 16.27 -2.15 8.47
N TYR A 214 16.02 -0.83 8.59
CA TYR A 214 15.82 0.04 7.43
C TYR A 214 17.11 0.19 6.64
N LEU A 215 17.03 -0.05 5.34
CA LEU A 215 18.17 -0.02 4.43
C LEU A 215 17.84 0.78 3.16
N LYS A 216 18.23 2.06 3.09
CA LYS A 216 18.11 2.82 1.84
C LYS A 216 18.99 2.16 0.77
N HIS A 217 18.49 2.14 -0.47
CA HIS A 217 19.12 1.42 -1.60
C HIS A 217 19.38 -0.07 -1.32
N GLY A 218 18.74 -0.65 -0.30
CA GLY A 218 18.86 -2.05 0.09
C GLY A 218 20.11 -2.41 0.92
N TYR A 219 20.98 -1.45 1.28
CA TYR A 219 22.15 -1.75 2.12
C TYR A 219 22.71 -0.59 2.94
N ILE A 220 22.16 0.63 2.82
CA ILE A 220 22.61 1.79 3.59
C ILE A 220 21.73 1.94 4.83
N TYR A 221 22.32 1.66 6.00
CA TYR A 221 21.64 1.68 7.29
C TYR A 221 21.20 3.07 7.71
N ALA A 222 19.91 3.30 7.96
CA ALA A 222 19.53 4.52 8.69
C ALA A 222 20.07 4.51 10.12
N GLN A 223 20.24 3.35 10.75
CA GLN A 223 20.70 3.25 12.13
C GLN A 223 21.81 2.21 12.25
N VAL A 224 22.95 2.57 12.82
CA VAL A 224 24.10 1.67 12.98
C VAL A 224 24.05 1.04 14.36
N ASN A 225 24.29 -0.28 14.45
CA ASN A 225 24.28 -1.05 15.70
C ASN A 225 22.98 -0.96 16.51
N ARG A 226 21.86 -0.62 15.85
CA ARG A 226 20.56 -0.37 16.48
C ARG A 226 20.59 0.72 17.57
N ASP A 227 21.50 1.68 17.42
CA ASP A 227 21.63 2.81 18.34
C ASP A 227 20.86 4.03 17.81
N PRO A 228 19.75 4.45 18.46
CA PRO A 228 18.98 5.63 18.05
C PRO A 228 19.76 6.93 18.03
N ALA A 229 20.90 7.01 18.74
CA ALA A 229 21.78 8.18 18.65
C ALA A 229 22.40 8.34 17.25
N THR A 230 22.44 7.26 16.46
CA THR A 230 23.04 7.22 15.12
C THR A 230 22.03 7.37 14.00
N ASP A 231 20.77 7.70 14.31
CA ASP A 231 19.71 7.86 13.33
C ASP A 231 20.14 8.80 12.19
N PHE A 232 20.18 8.20 11.00
CA PHE A 232 20.54 8.73 9.70
C PHE A 232 21.99 9.23 9.52
N TYR A 233 22.91 8.84 10.40
CA TYR A 233 24.32 9.24 10.30
C TYR A 233 24.95 8.78 8.98
N THR A 234 24.65 7.57 8.53
CA THR A 234 25.23 7.06 7.27
C THR A 234 24.66 7.80 6.05
N CYS A 235 23.39 8.20 6.10
CA CYS A 235 22.72 8.95 5.03
C CYS A 235 23.37 10.33 4.85
N LYS A 236 23.80 10.96 5.96
CA LYS A 236 24.50 12.26 5.95
C LYS A 236 25.88 12.21 5.28
N ALA A 237 26.44 11.03 5.04
CA ALA A 237 27.66 10.91 4.22
C ALA A 237 27.42 11.29 2.74
N CYS A 238 26.16 11.29 2.29
CA CYS A 238 25.78 11.59 0.90
C CYS A 238 24.80 12.75 0.78
N HIS A 239 23.88 12.93 1.75
CA HIS A 239 22.86 13.98 1.77
C HIS A 239 23.31 15.18 2.60
N LEU A 240 24.14 16.03 1.97
CA LEU A 240 24.73 17.22 2.59
C LEU A 240 23.75 18.38 2.67
N ASP A 241 23.85 19.17 3.74
CA ASP A 241 22.91 20.27 4.03
C ASP A 241 23.16 21.55 3.21
N ASN A 242 24.16 21.54 2.32
CA ASN A 242 24.48 22.64 1.40
C ASN A 242 24.80 22.18 -0.04
N GLY A 243 24.45 20.94 -0.39
CA GLY A 243 24.59 20.45 -1.76
C GLY A 243 23.51 21.01 -2.69
N GLU A 244 23.65 20.73 -3.99
CA GLU A 244 22.61 20.93 -5.00
C GLU A 244 21.89 19.61 -5.23
N GLY A 245 20.55 19.62 -5.22
CA GLY A 245 19.75 18.44 -5.49
C GLY A 245 19.75 18.11 -6.98
N GLU A 246 19.79 16.80 -7.29
CA GLU A 246 19.83 16.33 -8.68
C GLU A 246 18.48 15.79 -9.17
N HIS A 247 17.52 15.55 -8.26
CA HIS A 247 16.21 14.97 -8.58
C HIS A 247 15.14 16.02 -8.86
N PHE A 248 15.41 16.89 -9.86
CA PHE A 248 14.48 17.95 -10.25
C PHE A 248 13.12 17.40 -10.72
N GLU A 249 13.11 16.14 -11.20
CA GLU A 249 11.92 15.45 -11.68
C GLU A 249 10.82 15.34 -10.62
N TRP A 250 11.13 15.31 -9.33
CA TRP A 250 10.11 15.19 -8.28
C TRP A 250 9.14 16.37 -8.28
N GLN A 251 9.67 17.61 -8.34
CA GLN A 251 8.81 18.77 -8.46
C GLN A 251 8.17 18.85 -9.83
N LEU A 252 8.90 18.47 -10.88
CA LEU A 252 8.38 18.49 -12.24
C LEU A 252 7.13 17.61 -12.38
N LEU A 253 7.10 16.44 -11.73
CA LEU A 253 5.96 15.51 -11.73
C LEU A 253 4.66 16.14 -11.22
N VAL A 254 4.75 17.14 -10.33
CA VAL A 254 3.57 17.77 -9.74
C VAL A 254 3.32 19.19 -10.28
N GLU A 255 4.35 19.88 -10.75
CA GLU A 255 4.26 21.25 -11.30
C GLU A 255 3.88 21.27 -12.78
N ASP A 256 4.60 20.48 -13.60
CA ASP A 256 4.39 20.38 -15.04
C ASP A 256 4.54 18.93 -15.49
N PRO A 257 3.51 18.10 -15.27
CA PRO A 257 3.56 16.67 -15.59
C PRO A 257 3.84 16.40 -17.08
N ALA A 258 3.43 17.30 -17.98
CA ALA A 258 3.67 17.18 -19.42
C ALA A 258 5.16 17.37 -19.75
N LEU A 259 5.82 18.35 -19.14
CA LEU A 259 7.27 18.50 -19.23
C LEU A 259 7.99 17.35 -18.54
N ALA A 260 7.48 16.83 -17.41
CA ALA A 260 8.02 15.65 -16.74
C ALA A 260 8.06 14.43 -17.66
N ALA A 261 6.94 14.14 -18.34
CA ALA A 261 6.84 13.03 -19.28
C ALA A 261 7.87 13.17 -20.42
N SER A 262 8.03 14.38 -20.98
CA SER A 262 9.01 14.63 -22.06
C SER A 262 10.46 14.54 -21.57
N PHE A 263 10.76 15.05 -20.36
CA PHE A 263 12.08 15.00 -19.75
C PHE A 263 12.51 13.57 -19.41
N LEU A 264 11.64 12.79 -18.76
CA LEU A 264 11.90 11.41 -18.38
C LEU A 264 12.01 10.48 -19.59
N ALA A 265 11.30 10.78 -20.68
CA ALA A 265 11.45 10.09 -21.97
C ALA A 265 12.76 10.47 -22.71
N GLY A 266 13.53 11.45 -22.21
CA GLY A 266 14.74 11.96 -22.86
C GLY A 266 14.46 12.74 -24.15
N GLU A 267 13.24 13.26 -24.31
CA GLU A 267 12.82 14.01 -25.49
C GLU A 267 13.13 15.51 -25.38
N THR A 268 13.27 16.00 -24.15
CA THR A 268 13.63 17.39 -23.86
C THR A 268 14.64 17.49 -22.73
N GLU A 269 15.42 18.57 -22.74
CA GLU A 269 16.33 18.95 -21.67
C GLU A 269 15.75 20.18 -20.97
N LEU A 270 15.97 20.32 -19.66
CA LEU A 270 15.54 21.51 -18.92
C LEU A 270 16.39 22.73 -19.32
N THR A 271 15.77 23.90 -19.43
CA THR A 271 16.51 25.14 -19.63
C THR A 271 17.23 25.55 -18.33
N PRO A 272 18.26 26.41 -18.39
CA PRO A 272 18.90 26.93 -17.18
C PRO A 272 17.90 27.57 -16.19
N GLU A 273 16.89 28.27 -16.70
CA GLU A 273 15.84 28.88 -15.89
C GLU A 273 14.95 27.81 -15.21
N GLN A 274 14.68 26.70 -15.88
CA GLN A 274 13.93 25.58 -15.30
C GLN A 274 14.77 24.83 -14.26
N HIS A 275 16.07 24.64 -14.51
CA HIS A 275 16.98 24.11 -13.49
C HIS A 275 17.01 24.99 -12.25
N GLU A 276 17.05 26.31 -12.41
CA GLU A 276 16.97 27.26 -11.30
C GLU A 276 15.61 27.21 -10.59
N GLN A 277 14.51 27.08 -11.33
CA GLN A 277 13.16 26.99 -10.79
C GLN A 277 12.95 25.74 -9.91
N TYR A 278 13.43 24.59 -10.37
CA TYR A 278 13.25 23.30 -9.69
C TYR A 278 14.43 22.94 -8.77
N ALA A 279 15.44 23.80 -8.67
CA ALA A 279 16.55 23.60 -7.77
C ALA A 279 16.08 23.52 -6.32
N TYR A 280 16.59 22.53 -5.61
CA TYR A 280 16.35 22.34 -4.19
C TYR A 280 17.64 21.89 -3.50
N LYS A 281 17.67 21.99 -2.17
CA LYS A 281 18.81 21.50 -1.38
C LYS A 281 18.53 20.05 -0.95
N PRO A 282 19.44 19.09 -1.21
CA PRO A 282 19.20 17.66 -1.00
C PRO A 282 19.44 17.25 0.45
N SER A 283 18.92 18.04 1.40
CA SER A 283 18.92 17.61 2.78
C SER A 283 18.11 16.32 2.88
N LEU A 284 18.57 15.38 3.71
CA LEU A 284 17.96 14.05 3.79
C LEU A 284 16.43 14.08 3.95
N MET A 285 15.90 14.97 4.80
CA MET A 285 14.45 15.02 5.03
C MET A 285 13.71 15.67 3.87
N ASN A 286 14.33 16.59 3.14
CA ASN A 286 13.75 17.14 1.92
C ASN A 286 13.57 16.03 0.87
N ASP A 287 14.60 15.21 0.63
CA ASP A 287 14.52 14.08 -0.30
C ASP A 287 13.46 13.06 0.14
N VAL A 288 13.37 12.78 1.44
CA VAL A 288 12.35 11.87 1.98
C VAL A 288 10.94 12.44 1.78
N HIS A 289 10.71 13.72 2.06
CA HIS A 289 9.40 14.34 1.85
C HIS A 289 9.01 14.34 0.37
N MET A 290 9.89 14.84 -0.50
CA MET A 290 9.61 14.97 -1.94
C MET A 290 9.35 13.59 -2.56
N SER A 291 10.17 12.59 -2.21
CA SER A 291 9.99 11.25 -2.73
C SER A 291 8.66 10.61 -2.30
N HIS A 292 8.16 10.83 -1.09
CA HIS A 292 6.86 10.29 -0.67
C HIS A 292 5.66 11.16 -1.07
N ALA A 293 5.85 12.47 -1.26
CA ALA A 293 4.78 13.39 -1.65
C ALA A 293 4.54 13.42 -3.17
N MET A 294 5.59 13.18 -3.98
CA MET A 294 5.58 13.50 -5.41
C MET A 294 5.93 12.30 -6.31
N GLU A 295 6.76 11.37 -5.87
CA GLU A 295 7.21 10.22 -6.69
C GLU A 295 6.50 8.92 -6.30
N PHE A 296 6.62 8.52 -5.03
CA PHE A 296 6.22 7.22 -4.54
C PHE A 296 4.83 7.25 -3.91
N PRO A 297 3.99 6.23 -4.17
CA PRO A 297 2.75 6.05 -3.44
C PRO A 297 3.02 5.89 -1.94
N TYR A 298 2.61 6.87 -1.14
CA TYR A 298 2.66 6.79 0.32
C TYR A 298 1.35 6.16 0.85
N PRO A 299 1.41 5.11 1.69
CA PRO A 299 0.20 4.37 2.11
C PRO A 299 -0.69 5.11 3.12
N GLN A 300 -0.31 6.33 3.52
CA GLN A 300 -1.00 7.19 4.48
C GLN A 300 -1.15 8.60 3.91
N SER A 301 -1.86 9.48 4.63
CA SER A 301 -1.82 10.92 4.37
C SER A 301 -0.43 11.51 4.69
N MET A 302 0.09 12.37 3.81
CA MET A 302 1.32 13.14 4.07
C MET A 302 1.20 14.08 5.27
N ALA A 303 -0.02 14.39 5.72
CA ALA A 303 -0.25 15.18 6.93
C ALA A 303 0.02 14.40 8.23
N ASN A 304 0.18 13.08 8.17
CA ASN A 304 0.44 12.24 9.34
C ASN A 304 1.94 12.23 9.72
N CYS A 305 2.48 13.40 10.09
CA CYS A 305 3.89 13.60 10.38
C CYS A 305 4.42 12.68 11.50
N VAL A 306 3.57 12.35 12.47
CA VAL A 306 3.94 11.53 13.64
C VAL A 306 4.50 10.15 13.25
N THR A 307 4.13 9.61 12.08
CA THR A 307 4.66 8.34 11.58
C THR A 307 6.19 8.34 11.55
N CYS A 308 6.81 9.42 11.09
CA CYS A 308 8.26 9.58 11.00
C CYS A 308 8.85 10.44 12.13
N HIS A 309 8.05 11.30 12.76
CA HIS A 309 8.46 12.31 13.73
C HIS A 309 7.90 12.08 15.14
N GLU A 310 7.62 10.83 15.50
CA GLU A 310 7.12 10.46 16.83
C GLU A 310 7.98 11.06 17.96
N GLY A 311 7.34 11.74 18.91
CA GLY A 311 8.03 12.44 20.01
C GLY A 311 8.87 13.66 19.59
N LYS A 312 8.80 14.08 18.32
CA LYS A 312 9.59 15.20 17.75
C LYS A 312 8.72 16.25 17.03
N LEU A 313 7.39 16.17 17.13
CA LEU A 313 6.48 17.13 16.50
C LEU A 313 6.76 18.58 16.90
N ASP A 314 7.06 18.85 18.18
CA ASP A 314 7.43 20.20 18.65
C ASP A 314 8.72 20.74 18.01
N VAL A 315 9.60 19.86 17.50
CA VAL A 315 10.85 20.24 16.84
C VAL A 315 10.61 20.52 15.36
N VAL A 316 9.79 19.72 14.69
CA VAL A 316 9.57 19.84 13.24
C VAL A 316 8.46 20.82 12.87
N LEU A 317 7.56 21.12 13.80
CA LEU A 317 6.50 22.12 13.65
C LEU A 317 6.81 23.43 14.42
N ALA A 318 8.06 23.64 14.79
CA ALA A 318 8.51 24.91 15.38
C ALA A 318 8.47 26.03 14.33
N ASP A 319 8.25 27.27 14.78
CA ASP A 319 8.09 28.43 13.90
C ASP A 319 9.31 28.63 12.98
N ASP A 320 10.52 28.34 13.46
CA ASP A 320 11.76 28.42 12.68
C ASP A 320 11.86 27.36 11.57
N LYS A 321 10.94 26.39 11.53
CA LYS A 321 10.80 25.39 10.45
C LYS A 321 9.76 25.78 9.42
N PHE A 322 8.95 26.81 9.69
CA PHE A 322 7.98 27.31 8.74
C PHE A 322 8.68 28.17 7.69
N THR A 323 9.24 27.51 6.68
CA THR A 323 10.03 28.12 5.62
C THR A 323 9.54 27.64 4.26
N GLY A 324 9.72 28.44 3.21
CA GLY A 324 9.37 28.02 1.85
C GLY A 324 10.08 26.74 1.42
N GLU A 325 11.32 26.50 1.87
CA GLU A 325 12.05 25.25 1.62
C GLU A 325 11.32 24.04 2.21
N THR A 326 10.85 24.14 3.46
CA THR A 326 10.05 23.07 4.09
C THR A 326 8.73 22.86 3.36
N CYS A 327 8.00 23.93 3.02
CA CYS A 327 6.70 23.83 2.35
C CYS A 327 6.82 23.17 0.97
N LYS A 328 7.83 23.57 0.18
CA LYS A 328 8.13 23.01 -1.14
C LYS A 328 8.58 21.54 -1.08
N SER A 329 8.99 21.03 0.08
CA SER A 329 9.32 19.61 0.21
C SER A 329 8.09 18.69 0.12
N CYS A 330 6.89 19.23 0.37
CA CYS A 330 5.63 18.47 0.38
C CYS A 330 4.60 18.99 -0.63
N HIS A 331 4.65 20.28 -0.98
CA HIS A 331 3.67 20.92 -1.84
C HIS A 331 4.29 21.32 -3.18
N PRO A 332 3.56 21.16 -4.31
CA PRO A 332 3.88 21.91 -5.51
C PRO A 332 3.74 23.41 -5.22
N VAL A 333 4.48 24.25 -5.94
CA VAL A 333 4.33 25.71 -5.86
C VAL A 333 3.08 26.14 -6.61
N ALA A 334 2.95 25.81 -7.90
CA ALA A 334 1.81 26.19 -8.73
C ALA A 334 0.87 25.00 -9.03
N GLY A 335 1.46 23.82 -9.25
CA GLY A 335 0.76 22.62 -9.67
C GLY A 335 0.13 22.72 -11.06
N SER A 336 -0.56 21.66 -11.47
CA SER A 336 -1.26 21.56 -12.74
C SER A 336 -2.74 21.32 -12.54
N LYS A 337 -3.56 22.26 -13.03
CA LYS A 337 -5.01 22.12 -13.05
C LYS A 337 -5.50 21.03 -14.01
N GLU A 338 -4.76 20.79 -15.08
CA GLU A 338 -5.08 19.75 -16.06
C GLU A 338 -4.96 18.35 -15.44
N TYR A 339 -3.96 18.17 -14.57
CA TYR A 339 -3.67 16.89 -13.93
C TYR A 339 -4.04 16.84 -12.43
N GLY A 340 -4.73 17.87 -11.92
CA GLY A 340 -5.31 17.89 -10.57
C GLY A 340 -4.33 18.09 -9.42
N THR A 341 -3.10 18.55 -9.69
CA THR A 341 -2.08 18.81 -8.65
C THR A 341 -2.12 20.25 -8.12
N ASP A 342 -2.89 21.15 -8.75
CA ASP A 342 -3.07 22.55 -8.34
C ASP A 342 -3.80 22.71 -7.00
N ALA A 343 -4.66 21.77 -6.63
CA ALA A 343 -5.43 21.82 -5.38
C ALA A 343 -4.56 21.81 -4.11
N LEU A 344 -3.39 21.17 -4.18
CA LEU A 344 -2.42 21.09 -3.08
C LEU A 344 -1.28 22.10 -3.24
N ALA A 345 -1.30 22.92 -4.28
CA ALA A 345 -0.22 23.85 -4.58
C ALA A 345 -0.21 25.06 -3.65
N LEU A 346 0.98 25.56 -3.32
CA LEU A 346 1.16 26.71 -2.42
C LEU A 346 0.47 27.97 -2.95
N GLU A 347 0.50 28.24 -4.26
CA GLU A 347 -0.21 29.37 -4.86
C GLU A 347 -1.73 29.30 -4.65
N THR A 348 -2.29 28.09 -4.64
CA THR A 348 -3.71 27.84 -4.35
C THR A 348 -4.01 27.97 -2.87
N LEU A 349 -3.21 27.32 -2.02
CA LEU A 349 -3.41 27.28 -0.57
C LEU A 349 -3.17 28.66 0.08
N MET A 350 -2.29 29.47 -0.50
CA MET A 350 -1.89 30.77 0.03
C MET A 350 -2.56 31.93 -0.70
N SER A 351 -3.67 31.75 -1.42
CA SER A 351 -4.27 32.69 -2.40
C SER A 351 -4.76 34.06 -1.87
N GLY A 352 -4.33 34.50 -0.70
CA GLY A 352 -4.56 35.83 -0.14
C GLY A 352 -3.68 36.91 -0.79
N ARG A 353 -4.19 38.15 -0.84
CA ARG A 353 -3.51 39.32 -1.42
C ARG A 353 -2.08 39.54 -0.87
N ILE A 354 -1.82 39.12 0.36
CA ILE A 354 -0.54 39.33 1.03
C ILE A 354 0.54 38.36 0.48
N HIS A 355 0.18 37.12 0.15
CA HIS A 355 1.13 36.13 -0.35
C HIS A 355 1.37 36.19 -1.87
N ALA A 356 0.48 36.83 -2.63
CA ALA A 356 0.51 36.80 -4.09
C ALA A 356 1.78 37.40 -4.72
N ASP A 357 2.47 38.30 -4.00
CA ASP A 357 3.70 38.97 -4.48
C ASP A 357 4.95 38.54 -3.69
N MET A 358 4.84 37.53 -2.81
CA MET A 358 5.91 37.07 -1.93
C MET A 358 6.84 36.08 -2.64
N ASP A 359 8.16 36.26 -2.50
CA ASP A 359 9.13 35.26 -2.95
C ASP A 359 9.39 34.23 -1.85
N LEU A 360 8.74 33.06 -1.96
CA LEU A 360 8.85 31.99 -0.97
C LEU A 360 10.29 31.51 -0.72
N ASN A 361 11.26 31.81 -1.59
CA ASN A 361 12.66 31.45 -1.36
C ASN A 361 13.41 32.41 -0.42
N THR A 362 12.91 33.64 -0.28
CA THR A 362 13.62 34.71 0.44
C THR A 362 12.80 35.35 1.56
N GLU A 363 11.49 35.16 1.56
CA GLU A 363 10.60 35.71 2.58
C GLU A 363 10.78 35.05 3.94
N ASP A 364 10.72 35.86 5.00
CA ASP A 364 10.71 35.40 6.38
C ASP A 364 9.28 35.16 6.83
N CYS A 365 8.83 33.91 6.74
CA CYS A 365 7.47 33.51 7.09
C CYS A 365 7.15 33.80 8.57
N THR A 366 8.17 33.80 9.45
CA THR A 366 7.99 34.02 10.90
C THR A 366 7.59 35.45 11.23
N ALA A 367 7.79 36.40 10.32
CA ALA A 367 7.31 37.78 10.48
C ALA A 367 5.78 37.88 10.49
N CYS A 368 5.06 36.83 10.07
CA CYS A 368 3.59 36.78 10.11
C CYS A 368 3.06 35.52 10.80
N HIS A 369 3.82 34.42 10.82
CA HIS A 369 3.38 33.10 11.29
C HIS A 369 4.13 32.58 12.51
N ALA A 370 4.56 33.50 13.39
CA ALA A 370 5.14 33.16 14.69
C ALA A 370 4.17 33.45 15.83
N GLU A 371 4.43 32.88 17.01
CA GLU A 371 3.60 33.12 18.20
C GLU A 371 3.43 34.63 18.48
N GLY A 372 2.18 35.10 18.45
CA GLY A 372 1.82 36.49 18.71
C GLY A 372 1.73 37.39 17.47
N GLU A 373 2.04 36.87 16.28
CA GLU A 373 1.82 37.55 15.01
C GLU A 373 0.40 37.31 14.45
N ASP A 374 0.07 37.95 13.32
CA ASP A 374 -1.30 37.98 12.78
C ASP A 374 -1.76 36.64 12.14
N GLY A 375 -0.81 35.79 11.72
CA GLY A 375 -1.06 34.51 11.04
C GLY A 375 -0.98 33.31 11.99
N PRO A 376 -1.61 32.17 11.63
CA PRO A 376 -1.51 30.96 12.43
C PRO A 376 -0.08 30.42 12.40
N VAL A 377 0.39 29.90 13.53
CA VAL A 377 1.69 29.24 13.61
C VAL A 377 1.67 27.89 12.90
N PHE A 378 2.84 27.34 12.56
CA PHE A 378 2.92 26.09 11.79
C PHE A 378 2.13 24.94 12.44
N ARG A 379 2.23 24.79 13.77
CA ARG A 379 1.50 23.77 14.54
C ARG A 379 -0.03 23.93 14.53
N GLU A 380 -0.54 25.12 14.23
CA GLU A 380 -1.98 25.36 14.10
C GLU A 380 -2.49 24.98 12.71
N ILE A 381 -1.63 25.10 11.68
CA ILE A 381 -1.93 24.65 10.31
C ILE A 381 -1.81 23.13 10.21
N HIS A 382 -0.75 22.56 10.77
CA HIS A 382 -0.49 21.13 10.82
C HIS A 382 -0.29 20.69 12.26
N SER A 383 -1.16 19.83 12.79
CA SER A 383 -0.98 19.23 14.12
C SER A 383 0.09 18.12 14.14
N GLY A 384 0.49 17.64 12.97
CA GLY A 384 1.33 16.44 12.81
C GLY A 384 0.56 15.12 12.87
N TYR A 385 -0.76 15.19 12.98
CA TYR A 385 -1.67 14.05 13.08
C TYR A 385 -2.77 14.12 12.02
N ASP A 386 -3.06 13.01 11.35
CA ASP A 386 -4.23 12.93 10.48
C ASP A 386 -5.52 12.98 11.31
N LYS A 387 -6.37 13.98 11.05
CA LYS A 387 -7.63 14.22 11.78
C LYS A 387 -8.65 13.09 11.65
N THR A 388 -8.53 12.23 10.65
CA THR A 388 -9.38 11.04 10.49
C THR A 388 -8.91 9.90 11.39
N ILE A 389 -7.63 9.88 11.79
CA ILE A 389 -7.02 8.79 12.57
C ILE A 389 -6.88 9.18 14.05
N TYR A 390 -6.58 10.45 14.30
CA TYR A 390 -6.17 10.97 15.59
C TYR A 390 -6.99 12.18 16.03
N THR A 391 -7.14 12.33 17.34
CA THR A 391 -7.51 13.61 17.96
C THR A 391 -6.37 14.61 17.86
N ALA A 392 -6.65 15.90 18.07
CA ALA A 392 -5.62 16.95 18.13
C ALA A 392 -4.55 16.68 19.22
N GLY A 393 -4.90 15.93 20.28
CA GLY A 393 -3.99 15.52 21.35
C GLY A 393 -3.13 14.30 21.02
N GLY A 394 -3.23 13.74 19.80
CA GLY A 394 -2.44 12.59 19.38
C GLY A 394 -2.96 11.23 19.85
N VAL A 395 -4.23 11.14 20.28
CA VAL A 395 -4.87 9.86 20.63
C VAL A 395 -5.57 9.30 19.39
N LYS A 396 -5.28 8.05 19.02
CA LYS A 396 -6.01 7.37 17.94
C LYS A 396 -7.45 7.10 18.33
N TYR A 397 -8.41 7.38 17.43
CA TYR A 397 -9.82 7.07 17.69
C TYR A 397 -10.02 5.56 17.90
N SER A 398 -9.32 4.72 17.15
CA SER A 398 -9.40 3.26 17.27
C SER A 398 -8.80 2.66 18.55
N ASP A 399 -7.96 3.42 19.27
CA ASP A 399 -7.44 3.01 20.59
C ASP A 399 -8.42 3.38 21.71
N ALA A 400 -9.19 4.45 21.55
CA ALA A 400 -10.14 4.94 22.54
C ALA A 400 -11.55 4.38 22.35
N ILE A 401 -11.99 4.18 21.10
CA ILE A 401 -13.35 3.77 20.76
C ILE A 401 -13.35 2.33 20.28
N SER A 402 -14.22 1.52 20.87
CA SER A 402 -14.39 0.11 20.54
C SER A 402 -15.84 -0.25 20.31
N VAL A 403 -16.09 -1.13 19.34
CA VAL A 403 -17.39 -1.76 19.14
C VAL A 403 -17.31 -3.25 19.46
N THR A 404 -18.29 -3.76 20.18
CA THR A 404 -18.33 -5.16 20.61
C THR A 404 -19.68 -5.80 20.36
N ILE A 405 -19.69 -6.91 19.62
CA ILE A 405 -20.83 -7.80 19.48
C ILE A 405 -20.89 -8.71 20.71
N HIS A 406 -21.88 -8.50 21.58
CA HIS A 406 -21.96 -9.14 22.89
C HIS A 406 -23.00 -10.28 22.94
N SER A 407 -23.98 -10.29 22.04
CA SER A 407 -24.98 -11.36 21.96
C SER A 407 -25.41 -11.64 20.54
N ALA A 408 -25.76 -12.88 20.27
CA ALA A 408 -26.49 -13.27 19.08
C ALA A 408 -27.37 -14.48 19.41
N SER A 409 -28.54 -14.57 18.78
CA SER A 409 -29.44 -15.73 18.92
C SER A 409 -30.20 -15.97 17.63
N PHE A 410 -30.37 -17.22 17.26
CA PHE A 410 -31.05 -17.67 16.06
C PHE A 410 -32.29 -18.49 16.42
N ASP A 411 -33.45 -18.07 15.92
CA ASP A 411 -34.74 -18.75 16.08
C ASP A 411 -35.48 -18.86 14.74
N GLY A 412 -35.67 -20.10 14.29
CA GLY A 412 -36.26 -20.42 12.99
C GLY A 412 -35.42 -19.93 11.83
N ALA A 413 -35.64 -18.69 11.41
CA ALA A 413 -34.89 -18.00 10.35
C ALA A 413 -34.43 -16.60 10.76
N LYS A 414 -34.70 -16.17 11.99
CA LYS A 414 -34.35 -14.83 12.47
C LYS A 414 -33.09 -14.90 13.34
N LEU A 415 -32.09 -14.12 12.96
CA LEU A 415 -30.88 -13.89 13.73
C LEU A 415 -30.98 -12.53 14.43
N THR A 416 -31.08 -12.52 15.76
CA THR A 416 -31.03 -11.30 16.58
C THR A 416 -29.60 -11.07 17.05
N ILE A 417 -29.10 -9.84 16.90
CA ILE A 417 -27.71 -9.44 17.12
C ILE A 417 -27.70 -8.27 18.10
N GLY A 418 -26.97 -8.40 19.21
CA GLY A 418 -26.75 -7.33 20.18
C GLY A 418 -25.30 -6.86 20.16
N PHE A 419 -25.10 -5.55 20.04
CA PHE A 419 -23.79 -4.92 20.06
C PHE A 419 -23.82 -3.58 20.78
N ARG A 420 -22.64 -3.09 21.19
CA ARG A 420 -22.48 -1.80 21.85
C ARG A 420 -21.17 -1.14 21.45
N ALA A 421 -21.13 0.18 21.55
CA ALA A 421 -19.93 0.98 21.43
C ALA A 421 -19.51 1.46 22.83
N ALA A 422 -18.21 1.60 23.04
CA ALA A 422 -17.64 2.08 24.29
C ALA A 422 -16.42 2.96 24.01
N GLU A 423 -16.16 3.86 24.93
CA GLU A 423 -15.10 4.86 24.84
C GLU A 423 -14.24 4.82 26.10
N SER A 424 -12.92 4.79 25.94
CA SER A 424 -11.95 4.86 27.03
C SER A 424 -10.53 5.15 26.50
N PRO A 425 -9.93 6.32 26.79
CA PRO A 425 -10.50 7.43 27.55
C PRO A 425 -11.64 8.14 26.80
N ASP A 426 -12.42 8.95 27.52
CA ASP A 426 -13.34 9.90 26.90
C ASP A 426 -12.54 10.91 26.04
N LEU A 427 -13.02 11.16 24.83
CA LEU A 427 -12.46 12.09 23.87
C LEU A 427 -13.35 13.33 23.76
N GLU A 428 -12.71 14.47 23.54
CA GLU A 428 -13.44 15.71 23.24
C GLU A 428 -13.90 15.70 21.78
N GLY A 429 -15.14 16.14 21.51
CA GLY A 429 -15.67 16.30 20.16
C GLY A 429 -16.22 15.03 19.50
N VAL A 430 -16.24 13.91 20.21
CA VAL A 430 -16.89 12.67 19.76
C VAL A 430 -17.59 11.98 20.93
N ASP A 431 -18.56 11.12 20.64
CA ASP A 431 -19.24 10.26 21.62
C ASP A 431 -19.53 8.91 20.96
N ALA A 432 -18.92 7.83 21.47
CA ALA A 432 -19.13 6.49 20.95
C ALA A 432 -20.62 6.06 20.92
N ALA A 433 -21.49 6.64 21.76
CA ALA A 433 -22.91 6.35 21.74
C ALA A 433 -23.65 6.94 20.51
N THR A 434 -23.02 7.85 19.77
CA THR A 434 -23.61 8.55 18.62
C THR A 434 -23.22 7.98 17.25
N ILE A 435 -22.49 6.86 17.22
CA ILE A 435 -22.18 6.18 15.96
C ILE A 435 -23.44 5.87 15.14
N THR A 436 -23.30 5.85 13.82
CA THR A 436 -24.29 5.32 12.88
C THR A 436 -23.85 3.93 12.42
N PRO A 437 -24.26 2.86 13.12
CA PRO A 437 -23.73 1.54 12.83
C PRO A 437 -24.36 0.92 11.58
N THR A 438 -23.53 0.27 10.78
CA THR A 438 -23.96 -0.63 9.71
C THR A 438 -23.71 -2.08 10.12
N VAL A 439 -24.78 -2.88 10.22
CA VAL A 439 -24.69 -4.31 10.53
C VAL A 439 -24.64 -5.12 9.24
N MET A 440 -23.68 -6.03 9.16
CA MET A 440 -23.51 -6.95 8.04
C MET A 440 -23.58 -8.41 8.48
N VAL A 441 -24.22 -9.27 7.68
CA VAL A 441 -24.25 -10.72 7.93
C VAL A 441 -23.82 -11.48 6.67
N GLY A 442 -22.63 -12.10 6.71
CA GLY A 442 -22.12 -12.95 5.64
C GLY A 442 -22.37 -14.43 5.95
N LEU A 443 -22.86 -15.22 4.99
CA LEU A 443 -23.11 -16.66 5.18
C LEU A 443 -21.94 -17.47 4.61
N TYR A 444 -21.23 -18.19 5.48
CA TYR A 444 -20.14 -19.08 5.05
C TYR A 444 -20.69 -20.26 4.26
N GLY A 445 -20.01 -20.61 3.18
CA GLY A 445 -20.37 -21.76 2.34
C GLY A 445 -19.50 -22.98 2.64
N TYR A 446 -20.13 -24.15 2.77
CA TYR A 446 -19.47 -25.45 2.80
C TYR A 446 -18.38 -25.58 3.88
N ASP A 447 -18.56 -24.91 5.03
CA ASP A 447 -17.55 -24.81 6.11
C ASP A 447 -16.19 -24.25 5.67
N THR A 448 -16.14 -23.57 4.52
CA THR A 448 -14.95 -22.87 4.03
C THR A 448 -14.84 -21.48 4.64
N LYS A 449 -13.65 -20.89 4.56
CA LYS A 449 -13.46 -19.51 5.00
C LYS A 449 -14.32 -18.52 4.21
N ASP A 450 -14.78 -18.82 2.99
CA ASP A 450 -15.37 -17.84 2.07
C ASP A 450 -16.91 -17.82 2.14
N PHE A 451 -17.51 -16.66 1.84
CA PHE A 451 -18.95 -16.47 1.87
C PHE A 451 -19.61 -16.97 0.59
N ILE A 452 -20.66 -17.80 0.72
CA ILE A 452 -21.53 -18.16 -0.39
C ILE A 452 -22.63 -17.10 -0.63
N VAL A 453 -22.95 -16.35 0.43
CA VAL A 453 -23.75 -15.12 0.38
C VAL A 453 -22.99 -14.03 1.12
N GLY A 454 -22.49 -13.04 0.40
CA GLY A 454 -21.90 -11.82 0.96
C GLY A 454 -22.98 -10.82 1.38
N ALA A 455 -22.71 -10.07 2.45
CA ALA A 455 -23.64 -9.07 2.97
C ALA A 455 -23.94 -7.96 1.96
N HIS A 456 -22.89 -7.53 1.24
CA HIS A 456 -22.91 -6.45 0.27
C HIS A 456 -23.37 -6.90 -1.14
N GLU A 457 -23.79 -8.14 -1.33
CA GLU A 457 -24.36 -8.56 -2.61
C GLU A 457 -25.75 -7.94 -2.83
N ARG A 458 -26.18 -7.82 -4.08
CA ARG A 458 -27.58 -7.55 -4.44
C ARG A 458 -28.13 -8.77 -5.13
N LEU A 459 -29.15 -9.36 -4.53
CA LEU A 459 -29.65 -10.69 -4.90
C LEU A 459 -31.15 -10.72 -5.17
N PHE A 460 -31.84 -9.62 -4.90
CA PHE A 460 -33.29 -9.50 -5.00
C PHE A 460 -33.64 -8.20 -5.74
N ASP A 461 -34.68 -8.26 -6.55
CA ASP A 461 -35.34 -7.09 -7.14
C ASP A 461 -36.27 -6.50 -6.09
N ASP A 462 -35.69 -5.73 -5.16
CA ASP A 462 -36.38 -5.15 -4.01
C ASP A 462 -37.21 -3.93 -4.41
N ASN A 463 -36.92 -3.32 -5.57
CA ASN A 463 -37.65 -2.17 -6.09
C ASN A 463 -38.78 -2.56 -7.09
N GLY A 464 -38.78 -3.80 -7.59
CA GLY A 464 -39.80 -4.37 -8.49
C GLY A 464 -39.69 -3.92 -9.95
N ASP A 465 -38.53 -3.46 -10.41
CA ASP A 465 -38.30 -2.97 -11.78
C ASP A 465 -37.92 -4.08 -12.78
N GLY A 466 -37.76 -5.31 -12.29
CA GLY A 466 -37.40 -6.50 -13.07
C GLY A 466 -35.91 -6.65 -13.32
N THR A 467 -35.07 -5.79 -12.76
CA THR A 467 -33.61 -5.87 -12.81
C THR A 467 -33.02 -5.92 -11.42
N ILE A 468 -31.88 -6.61 -11.25
CA ILE A 468 -31.12 -6.59 -10.00
C ILE A 468 -29.92 -5.70 -10.25
N ASP A 469 -29.96 -4.46 -9.75
CA ASP A 469 -28.95 -3.44 -9.98
C ASP A 469 -28.67 -2.58 -8.75
N ASN A 470 -27.95 -1.48 -8.91
CA ASN A 470 -27.56 -0.62 -7.77
C ASN A 470 -28.73 0.08 -7.06
N LYS A 471 -29.95 0.03 -7.62
CA LYS A 471 -31.18 0.56 -7.02
C LYS A 471 -31.84 -0.42 -6.05
N ASP A 472 -31.41 -1.69 -6.05
CA ASP A 472 -31.87 -2.68 -5.09
C ASP A 472 -31.10 -2.61 -3.77
N GLN A 473 -31.72 -3.19 -2.74
CA GLN A 473 -31.11 -3.25 -1.42
C GLN A 473 -30.02 -4.32 -1.39
N ARG A 474 -29.02 -4.08 -0.54
CA ARG A 474 -28.00 -5.08 -0.24
C ARG A 474 -28.65 -6.28 0.45
N ALA A 475 -28.05 -7.46 0.35
CA ALA A 475 -28.67 -8.69 0.80
C ALA A 475 -28.83 -8.68 2.33
N LEU A 476 -27.73 -8.38 3.05
CA LEU A 476 -27.65 -8.47 4.50
C LEU A 476 -26.71 -7.38 5.05
N GLU A 477 -26.82 -6.16 4.55
CA GLU A 477 -26.12 -4.97 5.03
C GLU A 477 -27.14 -3.90 5.37
N TYR A 478 -27.11 -3.42 6.60
CA TYR A 478 -28.17 -2.62 7.17
C TYR A 478 -27.62 -1.47 8.01
N VAL A 479 -27.85 -0.25 7.53
CA VAL A 479 -27.66 0.97 8.33
C VAL A 479 -28.78 1.03 9.36
N VAL A 480 -28.42 0.98 10.65
CA VAL A 480 -29.40 0.88 11.74
C VAL A 480 -30.36 2.07 11.74
N GLY A 481 -31.66 1.78 11.81
CA GLY A 481 -32.72 2.79 11.81
C GLY A 481 -33.29 3.12 10.43
N THR A 482 -32.71 2.59 9.36
CA THR A 482 -33.27 2.70 8.00
C THR A 482 -34.32 1.61 7.73
N ASP A 483 -35.03 1.72 6.60
CA ASP A 483 -35.92 0.66 6.11
C ASP A 483 -35.12 -0.38 5.33
N HIS A 484 -35.28 -1.66 5.64
CA HIS A 484 -34.65 -2.75 4.90
C HIS A 484 -35.55 -3.99 4.82
N PRO A 485 -35.67 -4.68 3.66
CA PRO A 485 -36.60 -5.79 3.48
C PRO A 485 -36.32 -7.01 4.37
N ARG A 486 -35.07 -7.16 4.81
CA ARG A 486 -34.57 -8.36 5.51
C ARG A 486 -33.95 -8.04 6.88
N MET A 487 -33.86 -6.78 7.28
CA MET A 487 -33.22 -6.40 8.55
C MET A 487 -33.99 -5.25 9.20
N SER A 488 -34.03 -5.23 10.53
CA SER A 488 -34.69 -4.14 11.26
C SER A 488 -34.07 -3.91 12.62
N THR A 489 -34.06 -2.64 13.06
CA THR A 489 -33.72 -2.28 14.44
C THR A 489 -34.79 -2.80 15.41
N VAL A 490 -34.35 -3.48 16.46
CA VAL A 490 -35.19 -3.89 17.60
C VAL A 490 -35.09 -2.84 18.70
N THR A 491 -33.87 -2.48 19.11
CA THR A 491 -33.59 -1.41 20.07
C THR A 491 -32.35 -0.61 19.65
N ALA A 492 -32.32 0.68 19.96
CA ALA A 492 -31.18 1.57 19.77
C ALA A 492 -31.22 2.63 20.88
N GLU A 493 -30.45 2.44 21.95
CA GLU A 493 -30.45 3.36 23.10
C GLU A 493 -29.08 3.36 23.79
N GLY A 494 -28.56 4.55 24.11
CA GLY A 494 -27.39 4.73 24.98
C GLY A 494 -26.12 4.01 24.50
N GLY A 495 -25.84 4.00 23.20
CA GLY A 495 -24.68 3.31 22.64
C GLY A 495 -24.81 1.79 22.59
N SER A 496 -26.03 1.25 22.71
CA SER A 496 -26.33 -0.17 22.58
C SER A 496 -27.46 -0.39 21.57
N TRP A 497 -27.30 -1.42 20.75
CA TRP A 497 -28.23 -1.73 19.67
C TRP A 497 -28.56 -3.21 19.66
N GLU A 498 -29.79 -3.51 19.23
CA GLU A 498 -30.24 -4.84 18.88
C GLU A 498 -30.86 -4.80 17.48
N VAL A 499 -30.41 -5.69 16.59
CA VAL A 499 -30.84 -5.78 15.20
C VAL A 499 -31.32 -7.20 14.90
N ALA A 500 -32.41 -7.34 14.17
CA ALA A 500 -32.89 -8.62 13.68
C ALA A 500 -32.62 -8.75 12.17
N ALA A 501 -32.03 -9.86 11.75
CA ALA A 501 -31.84 -10.25 10.36
C ALA A 501 -32.70 -11.46 10.00
N ASP A 502 -33.45 -11.38 8.91
CA ASP A 502 -34.28 -12.46 8.36
C ASP A 502 -33.49 -13.24 7.31
N LEU A 503 -33.14 -14.47 7.64
CA LEU A 503 -32.38 -15.39 6.79
C LEU A 503 -33.28 -16.37 6.02
N SER A 504 -34.61 -16.16 6.01
CA SER A 504 -35.58 -17.09 5.40
C SER A 504 -35.33 -17.32 3.91
N ALA A 505 -34.82 -16.32 3.19
CA ALA A 505 -34.45 -16.45 1.78
C ALA A 505 -33.37 -17.51 1.51
N TRP A 506 -32.60 -17.89 2.54
CA TRP A 506 -31.52 -18.89 2.46
C TRP A 506 -31.81 -20.14 3.31
N ALA A 507 -33.07 -20.37 3.70
CA ALA A 507 -33.47 -21.52 4.50
C ALA A 507 -33.04 -22.86 3.89
N ASP A 508 -33.09 -22.99 2.57
CA ASP A 508 -32.66 -24.21 1.86
C ASP A 508 -31.16 -24.47 1.98
N LEU A 509 -30.33 -23.41 1.99
CA LEU A 509 -28.88 -23.55 2.17
C LEU A 509 -28.54 -24.00 3.59
N MET A 510 -29.28 -23.49 4.58
CA MET A 510 -29.15 -23.90 5.98
C MET A 510 -29.64 -25.35 6.19
N ALA A 511 -30.82 -25.69 5.66
CA ALA A 511 -31.39 -27.03 5.74
C ALA A 511 -30.52 -28.08 5.02
N GLY A 512 -29.91 -27.69 3.89
CA GLY A 512 -28.98 -28.53 3.12
C GLY A 512 -27.57 -28.64 3.72
N GLY A 513 -27.28 -27.95 4.84
CA GLY A 513 -25.97 -27.93 5.49
C GLY A 513 -24.88 -27.21 4.72
N THR A 514 -25.22 -26.51 3.63
CA THR A 514 -24.29 -25.65 2.89
C THR A 514 -23.88 -24.45 3.74
N VAL A 515 -24.83 -23.89 4.50
CA VAL A 515 -24.58 -22.81 5.45
C VAL A 515 -24.80 -23.35 6.86
N LYS A 516 -23.74 -23.34 7.68
CA LYS A 516 -23.81 -23.70 9.11
C LYS A 516 -23.45 -22.53 10.01
N ARG A 517 -22.66 -21.58 9.49
CA ARG A 517 -22.15 -20.43 10.21
C ARG A 517 -22.35 -19.16 9.41
N VAL A 518 -22.49 -18.07 10.14
CA VAL A 518 -22.48 -16.72 9.60
C VAL A 518 -21.36 -15.93 10.27
N GLU A 519 -20.87 -14.93 9.59
CA GLU A 519 -20.09 -13.86 10.21
C GLU A 519 -21.02 -12.66 10.42
N ILE A 520 -21.00 -12.12 11.63
CA ILE A 520 -21.69 -10.88 11.98
C ILE A 520 -20.63 -9.80 12.02
N GLY A 521 -20.82 -8.71 11.27
CA GLY A 521 -19.94 -7.54 11.23
C GLY A 521 -20.67 -6.27 11.62
N VAL A 522 -19.98 -5.33 12.25
CA VAL A 522 -20.49 -3.99 12.57
C VAL A 522 -19.47 -2.95 12.14
N MET A 523 -19.88 -2.05 11.24
CA MET A 523 -19.10 -0.87 10.85
C MET A 523 -19.60 0.35 11.63
N PRO A 524 -18.74 1.03 12.41
CA PRO A 524 -19.15 2.09 13.31
C PRO A 524 -18.84 3.48 12.75
N GLU A 525 -19.62 3.94 11.77
CA GLU A 525 -19.45 5.30 11.25
C GLU A 525 -19.62 6.32 12.37
N LEU A 526 -18.61 7.16 12.55
CA LEU A 526 -18.56 8.23 13.53
C LEU A 526 -17.95 9.45 12.88
N VAL A 527 -18.52 10.63 13.11
CA VAL A 527 -17.98 11.91 12.65
C VAL A 527 -17.44 12.71 13.83
N ASN A 528 -16.37 13.47 13.60
CA ASN A 528 -15.85 14.44 14.57
C ASN A 528 -16.50 15.83 14.37
N ASP A 529 -16.09 16.81 15.18
CA ASP A 529 -16.58 18.20 15.12
C ASP A 529 -16.31 18.91 13.76
N ASP A 530 -15.39 18.38 12.95
CA ASP A 530 -15.10 18.88 11.59
C ASP A 530 -15.97 18.18 10.51
N ASP A 531 -17.00 17.41 10.92
CA ASP A 531 -17.84 16.57 10.05
C ASP A 531 -17.05 15.50 9.26
N LEU A 532 -15.85 15.12 9.72
CA LEU A 532 -15.03 14.08 9.10
C LEU A 532 -15.32 12.73 9.73
N VAL A 533 -15.53 11.70 8.90
CA VAL A 533 -15.60 10.31 9.37
C VAL A 533 -14.25 9.89 9.96
N VAL A 534 -14.25 9.32 11.15
CA VAL A 534 -13.04 8.92 11.88
C VAL A 534 -12.80 7.40 11.84
N ALA A 535 -11.53 7.02 11.92
CA ALA A 535 -11.07 5.65 11.84
C ALA A 535 -11.33 4.89 13.16
N VAL A 536 -12.47 4.20 13.23
CA VAL A 536 -12.83 3.29 14.31
C VAL A 536 -12.83 1.86 13.78
N ASN A 537 -12.21 0.93 14.51
CA ASN A 537 -12.11 -0.45 14.07
C ASN A 537 -13.48 -1.12 14.01
N THR A 538 -13.75 -1.78 12.88
CA THR A 538 -14.94 -2.62 12.72
C THR A 538 -14.87 -3.86 13.62
N ALA A 539 -16.02 -4.35 14.06
CA ALA A 539 -16.14 -5.54 14.91
C ALA A 539 -16.71 -6.71 14.11
N SER A 540 -16.22 -7.92 14.34
CA SER A 540 -16.85 -9.12 13.77
C SER A 540 -16.76 -10.33 14.68
N ARG A 541 -17.73 -11.24 14.55
CA ARG A 541 -17.77 -12.54 15.24
C ARG A 541 -18.43 -13.61 14.38
N THR A 542 -17.89 -14.82 14.45
CA THR A 542 -18.48 -16.00 13.80
C THR A 542 -19.56 -16.60 14.70
N PHE A 543 -20.73 -16.87 14.14
CA PHE A 543 -21.87 -17.47 14.84
C PHE A 543 -22.29 -18.79 14.18
N ASP A 544 -22.40 -19.85 14.96
CA ASP A 544 -22.89 -21.16 14.52
C ASP A 544 -24.40 -21.25 14.72
N LEU A 545 -25.13 -21.37 13.62
CA LEU A 545 -26.59 -21.32 13.59
C LEU A 545 -27.21 -22.55 14.26
N ALA A 546 -26.56 -23.72 14.17
CA ALA A 546 -27.05 -24.97 14.74
C ALA A 546 -26.76 -25.06 16.24
N ALA A 547 -25.56 -24.63 16.65
CA ALA A 547 -25.19 -24.54 18.06
C ALA A 547 -25.86 -23.36 18.77
N ASN A 548 -26.35 -22.38 18.01
CA ASN A 548 -26.92 -21.12 18.50
C ASN A 548 -25.94 -20.39 19.44
N ALA A 549 -24.67 -20.34 19.04
CA ALA A 549 -23.56 -19.83 19.85
C ALA A 549 -22.43 -19.26 18.97
N PHE A 550 -21.64 -18.35 19.55
CA PHE A 550 -20.42 -17.86 18.90
C PHE A 550 -19.36 -18.96 18.77
N ALA A 551 -18.65 -18.95 17.65
CA ALA A 551 -17.61 -19.90 17.28
C ALA A 551 -16.38 -19.16 16.74
N ASP A 552 -15.90 -18.18 17.51
CA ASP A 552 -14.85 -17.23 17.10
C ASP A 552 -13.50 -17.91 16.77
N ASP A 553 -13.26 -19.12 17.25
CA ASP A 553 -12.05 -19.91 17.01
C ASP A 553 -12.15 -20.85 15.79
N TYR A 554 -13.30 -20.88 15.11
CA TYR A 554 -13.52 -21.79 13.98
C TYR A 554 -12.61 -21.46 12.78
N TYR A 555 -12.44 -20.17 12.47
CA TYR A 555 -11.54 -19.71 11.43
C TYR A 555 -10.33 -19.00 12.06
N ALA A 556 -9.14 -19.57 11.85
CA ALA A 556 -7.91 -18.93 12.30
C ALA A 556 -7.64 -17.64 11.51
N PRO A 557 -7.08 -16.60 12.15
CA PRO A 557 -6.59 -15.41 11.46
C PRO A 557 -5.55 -15.76 10.39
N ILE A 558 -5.69 -15.15 9.21
CA ILE A 558 -4.77 -15.36 8.08
C ILE A 558 -3.73 -14.24 8.00
N ALA A 559 -4.16 -13.01 8.33
CA ALA A 559 -3.35 -11.80 8.26
C ALA A 559 -3.53 -10.94 9.51
N LYS A 560 -2.54 -10.09 9.76
CA LYS A 560 -2.41 -9.21 10.92
C LYS A 560 -2.88 -7.81 10.54
N VAL A 561 -3.80 -7.23 11.31
CA VAL A 561 -4.20 -5.83 11.11
C VAL A 561 -3.25 -4.91 11.88
N ALA A 562 -3.18 -5.01 13.20
CA ALA A 562 -2.35 -4.11 14.03
C ALA A 562 -0.86 -4.21 13.69
N ASP A 563 -0.27 -5.41 13.81
CA ASP A 563 1.16 -5.65 13.57
C ASP A 563 1.44 -6.15 12.13
N GLY A 564 0.66 -5.66 11.17
CA GLY A 564 0.83 -5.94 9.75
C GLY A 564 0.31 -4.79 8.90
N CYS A 565 -0.97 -4.81 8.54
CA CYS A 565 -1.55 -3.79 7.66
C CYS A 565 -1.39 -2.36 8.22
N ASN A 566 -1.73 -2.13 9.48
CA ASN A 566 -1.65 -0.82 10.14
C ASN A 566 -0.22 -0.41 10.46
N THR A 567 0.76 -1.31 10.35
CA THR A 567 2.16 -0.91 10.43
C THR A 567 2.49 0.02 9.27
N CYS A 568 2.02 -0.27 8.04
CA CYS A 568 2.20 0.63 6.89
C CYS A 568 1.10 1.68 6.75
N HIS A 569 -0.17 1.28 6.92
CA HIS A 569 -1.32 2.13 6.61
C HIS A 569 -1.77 3.02 7.77
N GLU A 570 -1.22 2.82 8.96
CA GLU A 570 -1.60 3.46 10.24
C GLU A 570 -3.01 3.11 10.72
N ALA A 571 -4.01 3.40 9.88
CA ALA A 571 -5.39 2.95 10.01
C ALA A 571 -5.89 2.49 8.63
N LEU A 572 -6.13 1.18 8.52
CA LEU A 572 -6.64 0.57 7.29
C LEU A 572 -7.93 1.26 6.80
N ALA A 573 -8.14 1.24 5.48
CA ALA A 573 -9.28 1.83 4.76
C ALA A 573 -9.25 3.35 4.55
N THR A 574 -8.53 4.12 5.36
CA THR A 574 -8.47 5.60 5.25
C THR A 574 -8.02 6.13 3.88
N THR A 575 -7.24 5.35 3.12
CA THR A 575 -6.68 5.75 1.81
C THR A 575 -7.37 5.12 0.60
N PHE A 576 -8.38 4.26 0.80
CA PHE A 576 -9.05 3.57 -0.31
C PHE A 576 -10.56 3.36 -0.14
N HIS A 577 -11.09 3.61 1.06
CA HIS A 577 -12.52 3.61 1.41
C HIS A 577 -12.78 4.69 2.48
N THR A 578 -13.96 4.68 3.11
CA THR A 578 -14.22 5.53 4.27
C THR A 578 -13.53 4.97 5.52
N PRO A 579 -13.08 5.82 6.46
CA PRO A 579 -12.31 5.39 7.64
C PRO A 579 -12.99 4.36 8.55
N ASP A 580 -14.32 4.31 8.56
CA ASP A 580 -15.13 3.38 9.36
C ASP A 580 -15.16 1.94 8.84
N MET A 581 -14.62 1.69 7.63
CA MET A 581 -14.56 0.36 7.01
C MET A 581 -13.30 -0.44 7.39
N GLY A 582 -12.41 0.15 8.18
CA GLY A 582 -11.09 -0.40 8.54
C GLY A 582 -11.08 -1.41 9.70
N GLY A 583 -9.89 -1.82 10.11
CA GLY A 583 -9.67 -2.50 11.39
C GLY A 583 -9.94 -4.01 11.44
N ASN A 584 -10.69 -4.59 10.49
CA ASN A 584 -10.96 -6.03 10.47
C ASN A 584 -11.09 -6.60 9.05
N LEU A 585 -10.13 -7.45 8.66
CA LEU A 585 -10.11 -8.06 7.33
C LEU A 585 -11.30 -8.99 7.08
N VAL A 586 -11.93 -9.57 8.10
CA VAL A 586 -13.10 -10.44 7.92
C VAL A 586 -14.31 -9.61 7.48
N VAL A 587 -14.45 -8.38 8.01
CA VAL A 587 -15.47 -7.42 7.59
C VAL A 587 -15.26 -7.03 6.14
N CYS A 588 -14.02 -6.72 5.73
CA CYS A 588 -13.70 -6.43 4.32
C CYS A 588 -14.13 -7.58 3.39
N ARG A 589 -14.01 -8.85 3.82
CA ARG A 589 -14.39 -10.03 3.02
C ARG A 589 -15.90 -10.14 2.80
N MET A 590 -16.74 -9.43 3.54
CA MET A 590 -18.19 -9.42 3.30
C MET A 590 -18.56 -8.67 2.01
N CYS A 591 -17.67 -7.80 1.54
CA CYS A 591 -17.75 -7.10 0.26
C CYS A 591 -16.77 -7.67 -0.78
N HIS A 592 -15.60 -8.10 -0.33
CA HIS A 592 -14.55 -8.70 -1.14
C HIS A 592 -14.64 -10.23 -1.17
N ILE A 593 -15.68 -10.71 -1.86
CA ILE A 593 -16.01 -12.14 -1.98
C ILE A 593 -15.48 -12.75 -3.29
N THR A 594 -15.45 -14.08 -3.35
CA THR A 594 -14.99 -14.85 -4.53
C THR A 594 -15.97 -14.78 -5.71
N LYS A 595 -17.21 -14.34 -5.48
CA LYS A 595 -18.28 -14.32 -6.48
C LYS A 595 -18.23 -13.14 -7.45
N SER A 596 -17.25 -12.25 -7.31
CA SER A 596 -17.06 -11.10 -8.18
C SER A 596 -15.65 -11.11 -8.76
N GLY A 597 -15.55 -10.77 -10.06
CA GLY A 597 -14.27 -10.39 -10.66
C GLY A 597 -13.74 -9.10 -10.02
N GLY A 598 -12.46 -8.79 -10.22
CA GLY A 598 -11.74 -7.73 -9.52
C GLY A 598 -12.32 -6.30 -9.68
N SER A 599 -13.24 -6.09 -10.63
CA SER A 599 -13.80 -4.79 -11.05
C SER A 599 -12.76 -3.79 -11.53
N HIS A 600 -11.85 -3.35 -10.65
CA HIS A 600 -10.78 -2.40 -10.97
C HIS A 600 -9.46 -3.06 -11.37
N LEU A 601 -9.30 -4.34 -11.06
CA LEU A 601 -8.10 -5.09 -11.42
C LEU A 601 -8.52 -6.15 -12.42
N GLU A 602 -8.08 -5.98 -13.66
CA GLU A 602 -8.32 -6.94 -14.72
C GLU A 602 -7.69 -8.30 -14.41
N MET A 603 -8.35 -9.37 -14.88
CA MET A 603 -7.90 -10.76 -14.66
C MET A 603 -7.65 -11.15 -13.19
N GLN A 604 -8.21 -10.42 -12.23
CA GLN A 604 -8.13 -10.72 -10.80
C GLN A 604 -9.51 -11.03 -10.22
N SER A 605 -9.55 -11.66 -9.04
CA SER A 605 -10.79 -11.79 -8.27
C SER A 605 -10.92 -10.64 -7.29
N ARG A 606 -12.17 -10.27 -6.95
CA ARG A 606 -12.42 -9.29 -5.88
C ARG A 606 -12.10 -9.86 -4.49
N SER A 607 -11.92 -11.17 -4.35
CA SER A 607 -11.54 -11.76 -3.07
C SER A 607 -10.21 -11.21 -2.58
N LEU A 608 -10.11 -10.89 -1.28
CA LEU A 608 -8.94 -10.20 -0.74
C LEU A 608 -7.60 -10.90 -1.01
N ASP A 609 -7.59 -12.23 -1.01
CA ASP A 609 -6.40 -13.05 -1.29
C ASP A 609 -5.93 -13.01 -2.76
N SER A 610 -6.73 -12.47 -3.69
CA SER A 610 -6.30 -12.11 -5.04
C SER A 610 -6.09 -10.61 -5.16
N TYR A 611 -7.03 -9.83 -4.64
CA TYR A 611 -7.09 -8.39 -4.77
C TYR A 611 -5.89 -7.70 -4.11
N ILE A 612 -5.66 -7.93 -2.82
CA ILE A 612 -4.55 -7.30 -2.08
C ILE A 612 -3.19 -7.70 -2.65
N HIS A 613 -3.05 -8.95 -3.10
CA HIS A 613 -1.83 -9.44 -3.73
C HIS A 613 -1.53 -8.70 -5.04
N ALA A 614 -2.53 -8.48 -5.89
CA ALA A 614 -2.36 -7.75 -7.14
C ALA A 614 -2.03 -6.26 -6.91
N ILE A 615 -2.71 -5.61 -5.95
CA ILE A 615 -2.44 -4.20 -5.56
C ILE A 615 -1.00 -4.04 -5.10
N HIS A 616 -0.53 -4.91 -4.20
CA HIS A 616 0.84 -4.86 -3.70
C HIS A 616 1.89 -5.43 -4.66
N SER A 617 1.45 -5.96 -5.80
CA SER A 617 2.30 -6.22 -6.97
C SER A 617 2.27 -5.05 -7.96
N PHE A 618 1.66 -3.92 -7.57
CA PHE A 618 1.52 -2.69 -8.35
C PHE A 618 0.85 -2.93 -9.70
N GLN A 619 -0.16 -3.81 -9.76
CA GLN A 619 -1.06 -3.82 -10.91
C GLN A 619 -1.92 -2.55 -10.87
N ALA A 620 -1.91 -1.78 -11.95
CA ALA A 620 -2.69 -0.55 -12.05
C ALA A 620 -4.20 -0.82 -11.93
N PHE A 621 -4.90 0.07 -11.21
CA PHE A 621 -6.36 0.10 -11.18
C PHE A 621 -6.91 0.69 -12.47
N ASP A 622 -8.06 0.17 -12.91
CA ASP A 622 -8.88 0.72 -13.98
C ASP A 622 -8.05 1.05 -15.22
N ILE A 623 -7.20 0.12 -15.65
CA ILE A 623 -6.25 0.33 -16.77
C ILE A 623 -6.96 0.74 -18.07
N GLY A 624 -8.24 0.39 -18.23
CA GLY A 624 -9.05 0.81 -19.37
C GLY A 624 -9.41 2.31 -19.38
N ASP A 625 -9.34 2.99 -18.23
CA ASP A 625 -9.57 4.43 -18.11
C ASP A 625 -8.29 5.25 -18.40
N ILE A 626 -7.13 4.60 -18.49
CA ILE A 626 -5.84 5.23 -18.80
C ILE A 626 -5.71 5.44 -20.31
N ASP A 627 -5.52 6.68 -20.74
CA ASP A 627 -5.21 7.00 -22.13
C ASP A 627 -3.70 6.95 -22.38
N PHE A 628 -3.19 5.84 -22.93
CA PHE A 628 -1.76 5.71 -23.23
C PHE A 628 -1.29 6.55 -24.43
N ALA A 629 -2.21 7.24 -25.12
CA ALA A 629 -1.82 8.27 -26.09
C ALA A 629 -1.47 9.60 -25.40
N ASP A 630 -1.89 9.81 -24.14
CA ASP A 630 -1.45 10.89 -23.28
C ASP A 630 -0.11 10.51 -22.62
N PRO A 631 1.00 11.18 -22.95
CA PRO A 631 2.32 10.84 -22.40
C PRO A 631 2.40 10.97 -20.88
N VAL A 632 1.55 11.82 -20.25
CA VAL A 632 1.54 11.99 -18.79
C VAL A 632 0.92 10.78 -18.11
N GLN A 633 -0.23 10.33 -18.60
CA GLN A 633 -0.90 9.14 -18.06
C GLN A 633 -0.07 7.89 -18.28
N ALA A 634 0.58 7.75 -19.45
CA ALA A 634 1.51 6.66 -19.73
C ALA A 634 2.71 6.65 -18.77
N MET A 635 3.31 7.83 -18.50
CA MET A 635 4.42 7.98 -17.55
C MET A 635 4.00 7.61 -16.12
N HIS A 636 2.82 8.08 -15.65
CA HIS A 636 2.32 7.70 -14.32
C HIS A 636 2.03 6.21 -14.19
N TYR A 637 1.49 5.58 -15.25
CA TYR A 637 1.34 4.12 -15.29
C TYR A 637 2.69 3.42 -15.16
N GLU A 638 3.69 3.82 -15.95
CA GLU A 638 5.03 3.23 -15.92
C GLU A 638 5.69 3.38 -14.55
N HIS A 639 5.58 4.57 -13.94
CA HIS A 639 6.05 4.79 -12.58
C HIS A 639 5.36 3.85 -11.60
N HIS A 640 4.02 3.80 -11.63
CA HIS A 640 3.23 2.97 -10.74
C HIS A 640 3.66 1.50 -10.76
N ILE A 641 3.73 0.87 -11.94
CA ILE A 641 3.99 -0.56 -12.06
C ILE A 641 5.44 -0.96 -11.76
N ASN A 642 6.38 0.00 -11.78
CA ASN A 642 7.79 -0.23 -11.52
C ASN A 642 8.19 -0.03 -10.06
N PHE A 643 7.25 0.38 -9.19
CA PHE A 643 7.55 0.55 -7.79
C PHE A 643 7.76 -0.79 -7.08
N PRO A 644 8.85 -0.94 -6.30
CA PRO A 644 9.02 -2.12 -5.48
C PRO A 644 8.17 -2.02 -4.21
N TYR A 645 7.70 -3.16 -3.72
CA TYR A 645 7.07 -3.22 -2.41
C TYR A 645 8.04 -2.70 -1.32
N PRO A 646 7.62 -1.87 -0.35
CA PRO A 646 8.52 -1.09 0.53
C PRO A 646 9.56 -1.90 1.31
N THR A 647 9.29 -3.19 1.57
CA THR A 647 10.25 -4.10 2.21
C THR A 647 11.28 -4.69 1.24
N HIS A 648 11.41 -4.14 0.03
CA HIS A 648 12.30 -4.57 -1.05
C HIS A 648 12.10 -6.02 -1.51
N GLY A 649 10.89 -6.54 -1.33
CA GLY A 649 10.53 -7.89 -1.78
C GLY A 649 9.10 -8.25 -1.41
N ILE A 650 8.27 -8.50 -2.43
CA ILE A 650 6.89 -8.98 -2.26
C ILE A 650 6.80 -10.40 -1.67
N THR A 651 7.94 -11.10 -1.61
CA THR A 651 8.06 -12.42 -0.99
C THR A 651 8.12 -12.38 0.54
N ASN A 652 8.11 -11.20 1.16
CA ASN A 652 7.99 -11.05 2.61
C ASN A 652 6.54 -11.28 3.07
N CYS A 653 6.09 -12.54 3.04
CA CYS A 653 4.73 -12.92 3.40
C CYS A 653 4.34 -12.46 4.81
N GLU A 654 5.27 -12.48 5.77
CA GLU A 654 5.07 -12.14 7.18
C GLU A 654 4.94 -10.63 7.43
N SER A 655 5.12 -9.76 6.41
CA SER A 655 4.71 -8.35 6.51
C SER A 655 3.20 -8.24 6.78
N CYS A 656 2.40 -9.12 6.16
CA CYS A 656 0.95 -9.12 6.29
C CYS A 656 0.41 -10.36 7.02
N HIS A 657 0.95 -11.53 6.75
CA HIS A 657 0.39 -12.80 7.20
C HIS A 657 0.79 -13.17 8.63
N VAL A 658 -0.08 -13.92 9.30
CA VAL A 658 0.32 -14.68 10.49
C VAL A 658 1.28 -15.79 10.06
N ALA A 659 2.34 -16.04 10.84
CA ALA A 659 3.31 -17.08 10.54
C ALA A 659 2.64 -18.43 10.24
N GLY A 660 2.98 -19.04 9.11
CA GLY A 660 2.40 -20.30 8.63
C GLY A 660 1.04 -20.20 7.91
N ALA A 661 0.46 -19.01 7.79
CA ALA A 661 -0.85 -18.79 7.15
C ALA A 661 -0.77 -18.28 5.69
N TYR A 662 0.41 -18.33 5.06
CA TYR A 662 0.68 -17.83 3.71
C TYR A 662 0.95 -18.94 2.67
N ASN A 663 0.74 -20.20 3.04
CA ASN A 663 0.87 -21.33 2.11
C ASN A 663 -0.34 -21.46 1.19
N VAL A 664 -0.19 -22.30 0.16
CA VAL A 664 -1.15 -22.44 -0.93
C VAL A 664 -2.54 -22.83 -0.39
N PRO A 665 -3.60 -22.05 -0.71
CA PRO A 665 -4.96 -22.37 -0.29
C PRO A 665 -5.42 -23.75 -0.77
N ASP A 666 -6.21 -24.41 0.06
CA ASP A 666 -6.78 -25.72 -0.22
C ASP A 666 -8.26 -25.62 -0.60
N GLN A 667 -8.67 -26.38 -1.62
CA GLN A 667 -10.04 -26.40 -2.13
C GLN A 667 -11.09 -26.84 -1.09
N SER A 668 -10.71 -27.65 -0.11
CA SER A 668 -11.59 -28.03 1.01
C SER A 668 -11.86 -26.90 2.00
N LYS A 669 -11.06 -25.81 1.95
CA LYS A 669 -11.10 -24.70 2.91
C LYS A 669 -11.45 -23.35 2.29
N ALA A 670 -11.51 -23.27 0.96
CA ALA A 670 -11.74 -22.03 0.22
C ALA A 670 -12.58 -22.29 -1.03
N LEU A 671 -13.41 -21.32 -1.41
CA LEU A 671 -14.28 -21.45 -2.56
C LEU A 671 -13.55 -21.14 -3.88
N PRO A 672 -14.02 -21.73 -5.00
CA PRO A 672 -13.76 -21.22 -6.35
C PRO A 672 -14.05 -19.72 -6.45
N ALA A 673 -13.41 -19.05 -7.41
CA ALA A 673 -13.62 -17.62 -7.64
C ALA A 673 -13.74 -17.23 -9.10
N LEU A 674 -14.43 -16.10 -9.32
CA LEU A 674 -14.50 -15.40 -10.58
C LEU A 674 -13.34 -14.41 -10.70
N LEU A 675 -12.64 -14.46 -11.83
CA LEU A 675 -11.67 -13.49 -12.31
C LEU A 675 -12.35 -12.57 -13.33
N SER A 676 -12.04 -11.27 -13.28
CA SER A 676 -12.45 -10.29 -14.30
C SER A 676 -11.85 -10.63 -15.68
N ALA A 677 -12.42 -10.05 -16.73
CA ALA A 677 -11.79 -10.04 -18.05
C ALA A 677 -10.59 -9.07 -18.07
N SER A 678 -9.84 -9.05 -19.17
CA SER A 678 -8.96 -7.93 -19.51
C SER A 678 -9.77 -6.69 -19.88
N ASP A 679 -9.25 -5.51 -19.57
CA ASP A 679 -9.89 -4.26 -20.01
C ASP A 679 -9.43 -3.84 -21.42
N PRO A 680 -10.33 -3.24 -22.23
CA PRO A 680 -9.93 -2.57 -23.46
C PRO A 680 -9.10 -1.33 -23.12
N ILE A 681 -7.99 -1.13 -23.82
CA ILE A 681 -7.05 -0.04 -23.55
C ILE A 681 -6.97 0.89 -24.76
N ASN A 682 -6.93 2.20 -24.53
CA ASN A 682 -6.70 3.20 -25.57
C ASN A 682 -5.21 3.56 -25.69
N GLY A 683 -4.74 3.82 -26.91
CA GLY A 683 -3.38 4.36 -27.13
C GLY A 683 -2.23 3.35 -27.01
N TRP A 684 -2.47 2.11 -26.57
CA TRP A 684 -1.46 1.06 -26.45
C TRP A 684 -1.88 -0.23 -27.16
N ASP A 685 -1.08 -0.69 -28.14
CA ASP A 685 -1.24 -2.01 -28.77
C ASP A 685 -0.65 -3.09 -27.86
N ARG A 686 -1.47 -3.54 -26.90
CA ARG A 686 -1.07 -4.49 -25.85
C ARG A 686 -0.92 -5.92 -26.37
N ARG A 687 0.19 -6.59 -26.06
CA ARG A 687 0.47 -7.95 -26.54
C ARG A 687 -0.43 -9.01 -25.91
N ILE A 688 -0.84 -8.82 -24.65
CA ILE A 688 -1.77 -9.74 -23.96
C ILE A 688 -3.11 -9.84 -24.69
N GLY A 689 -3.56 -8.76 -25.34
CA GLY A 689 -4.84 -8.71 -26.04
C GLY A 689 -6.04 -8.95 -25.12
N GLU A 690 -7.14 -9.40 -25.71
CA GLU A 690 -8.37 -9.69 -24.97
C GLU A 690 -8.31 -11.06 -24.26
N VAL A 691 -8.62 -11.05 -22.97
CA VAL A 691 -8.74 -12.24 -22.12
C VAL A 691 -10.13 -12.22 -21.49
N PRO A 692 -10.98 -13.25 -21.69
CA PRO A 692 -12.32 -13.26 -21.10
C PRO A 692 -12.26 -13.47 -19.58
N ALA A 693 -13.38 -13.26 -18.90
CA ALA A 693 -13.53 -13.61 -17.50
C ALA A 693 -13.45 -15.13 -17.30
N TYR A 694 -12.87 -15.57 -16.18
CA TYR A 694 -12.67 -16.99 -15.88
C TYR A 694 -13.09 -17.36 -14.46
N VAL A 695 -13.58 -18.58 -14.29
CA VAL A 695 -13.76 -19.24 -13.00
C VAL A 695 -12.58 -20.16 -12.73
N THR A 696 -11.97 -20.03 -11.55
CA THR A 696 -10.77 -20.79 -11.18
C THR A 696 -10.77 -21.28 -9.72
N GLY A 697 -9.79 -22.12 -9.39
CA GLY A 697 -9.56 -22.67 -8.05
C GLY A 697 -8.95 -21.66 -7.07
N PRO A 698 -9.05 -21.92 -5.76
CA PRO A 698 -8.60 -20.98 -4.72
C PRO A 698 -7.09 -20.73 -4.73
N ALA A 699 -6.26 -21.67 -5.15
CA ALA A 699 -4.82 -21.45 -5.26
C ALA A 699 -4.47 -20.61 -6.49
N SER A 700 -5.01 -20.94 -7.67
CA SER A 700 -4.87 -20.12 -8.89
C SER A 700 -5.35 -18.68 -8.68
N LYS A 701 -6.40 -18.49 -7.90
CA LYS A 701 -6.89 -17.19 -7.46
C LYS A 701 -5.87 -16.44 -6.58
N ALA A 702 -5.39 -17.07 -5.50
CA ALA A 702 -4.51 -16.39 -4.54
C ALA A 702 -3.07 -16.19 -5.06
N CYS A 703 -2.47 -17.24 -5.62
CA CYS A 703 -1.14 -17.17 -6.22
C CYS A 703 -1.15 -16.36 -7.52
N GLY A 704 -2.25 -16.40 -8.27
CA GLY A 704 -2.44 -15.58 -9.46
C GLY A 704 -2.48 -14.09 -9.15
N GLY A 705 -2.84 -13.68 -7.93
CA GLY A 705 -2.78 -12.27 -7.52
C GLY A 705 -1.44 -11.61 -7.86
N CYS A 706 -0.32 -12.20 -7.42
CA CYS A 706 1.02 -11.70 -7.73
C CYS A 706 1.55 -12.15 -9.10
N HIS A 707 1.48 -13.46 -9.39
CA HIS A 707 2.11 -14.00 -10.60
C HIS A 707 1.43 -13.52 -11.88
N ARG A 708 0.12 -13.25 -11.85
CA ARG A 708 -0.58 -12.68 -13.01
C ARG A 708 -0.31 -11.19 -13.12
N ALA A 709 -0.31 -10.46 -11.99
CA ALA A 709 0.01 -9.03 -11.95
C ALA A 709 1.38 -8.71 -12.57
N GLU A 710 2.43 -9.47 -12.20
CA GLU A 710 3.77 -9.30 -12.79
C GLU A 710 3.74 -9.45 -14.32
N LEU A 711 3.10 -10.51 -14.82
CA LEU A 711 3.01 -10.77 -16.25
C LEU A 711 2.12 -9.77 -16.99
N ILE A 712 1.12 -9.22 -16.31
CA ILE A 712 0.25 -8.14 -16.80
C ILE A 712 1.05 -6.85 -16.95
N ASN A 713 1.77 -6.45 -15.90
CA ASN A 713 2.57 -5.22 -15.85
C ASN A 713 3.66 -5.23 -16.93
N GLU A 714 4.32 -6.38 -17.13
CA GLU A 714 5.36 -6.55 -18.16
C GLU A 714 4.80 -6.86 -19.57
N ASP A 715 3.48 -6.95 -19.72
CA ASP A 715 2.77 -7.32 -20.95
C ASP A 715 3.29 -8.63 -21.59
N LYS A 716 3.58 -9.64 -20.77
CA LYS A 716 4.22 -10.92 -21.18
C LYS A 716 3.19 -11.98 -21.57
N VAL A 717 2.54 -11.80 -22.72
CA VAL A 717 1.48 -12.70 -23.22
C VAL A 717 1.87 -14.19 -23.23
N GLY A 718 3.08 -14.54 -23.66
CA GLY A 718 3.53 -15.93 -23.75
C GLY A 718 3.60 -16.63 -22.39
N ASP A 719 4.09 -15.90 -21.39
CA ASP A 719 4.21 -16.40 -20.01
C ASP A 719 2.85 -16.42 -19.32
N LEU A 720 1.98 -15.44 -19.61
CA LEU A 720 0.60 -15.42 -19.10
C LEU A 720 -0.22 -16.62 -19.63
N ILE A 721 -0.10 -16.93 -20.91
CA ILE A 721 -0.71 -18.13 -21.50
C ILE A 721 -0.16 -19.40 -20.83
N SER A 722 1.16 -19.46 -20.59
CA SER A 722 1.80 -20.58 -19.90
C SER A 722 1.26 -20.75 -18.48
N LEU A 723 1.14 -19.66 -17.72
CA LEU A 723 0.57 -19.65 -16.37
C LEU A 723 -0.88 -20.13 -16.38
N ASN A 724 -1.72 -19.59 -17.26
CA ASN A 724 -3.12 -19.98 -17.38
C ASN A 724 -3.29 -21.45 -17.78
N GLN A 725 -2.40 -21.97 -18.65
CA GLN A 725 -2.39 -23.38 -18.99
C GLN A 725 -1.95 -24.25 -17.81
N HIS A 726 -0.97 -23.80 -17.02
CA HIS A 726 -0.52 -24.50 -15.83
C HIS A 726 -1.62 -24.57 -14.76
N THR A 727 -2.30 -23.45 -14.47
CA THR A 727 -3.42 -23.42 -13.51
C THR A 727 -4.57 -24.30 -13.98
N LYS A 728 -4.87 -24.30 -15.29
CA LYS A 728 -5.86 -25.20 -15.89
C LYS A 728 -5.48 -26.68 -15.76
N GLN A 729 -4.21 -27.04 -15.92
CA GLN A 729 -3.74 -28.41 -15.74
C GLN A 729 -3.74 -28.85 -14.27
N GLY A 730 -3.41 -27.94 -13.37
CA GLY A 730 -3.40 -28.17 -11.93
C GLY A 730 -4.79 -28.19 -11.29
N GLY A 731 -5.81 -27.66 -11.95
CA GLY A 731 -7.19 -27.62 -11.46
C GLY A 731 -8.17 -27.30 -12.58
N TYR A 732 -8.66 -26.07 -12.62
CA TYR A 732 -9.57 -25.61 -13.67
C TYR A 732 -9.44 -24.10 -13.93
N LEU A 733 -9.72 -23.75 -15.19
CA LEU A 733 -9.84 -22.39 -15.67
C LEU A 733 -10.94 -22.41 -16.73
N ILE A 734 -12.15 -22.03 -16.32
CA ILE A 734 -13.38 -22.18 -17.11
C ILE A 734 -13.84 -20.78 -17.51
N GLU A 735 -14.01 -20.54 -18.80
CA GLU A 735 -14.52 -19.26 -19.28
C GLU A 735 -15.90 -18.99 -18.67
N ALA A 736 -16.07 -17.80 -18.10
CA ALA A 736 -17.26 -17.47 -17.33
C ALA A 736 -18.51 -17.29 -18.21
N GLY A 737 -18.31 -16.92 -19.49
CA GLY A 737 -19.38 -16.71 -20.47
C GLY A 737 -20.26 -15.49 -20.18
N GLU A 738 -21.44 -15.45 -20.80
CA GLU A 738 -22.42 -14.36 -20.66
C GLU A 738 -23.12 -14.32 -19.29
N ASP A 739 -23.10 -15.44 -18.55
CA ASP A 739 -23.59 -15.53 -17.16
C ASP A 739 -22.46 -15.99 -16.21
N PRO A 740 -21.53 -15.09 -15.84
CA PRO A 740 -20.41 -15.44 -14.97
C PRO A 740 -20.84 -15.98 -13.61
N ALA A 741 -21.91 -15.43 -13.03
CA ALA A 741 -22.41 -15.83 -11.71
C ALA A 741 -23.00 -17.24 -11.75
N GLY A 742 -23.80 -17.56 -12.77
CA GLY A 742 -24.34 -18.91 -12.98
C GLY A 742 -23.26 -19.96 -13.25
N THR A 743 -22.27 -19.62 -14.07
CA THR A 743 -21.11 -20.50 -14.32
C THR A 743 -20.35 -20.78 -13.02
N LEU A 744 -20.03 -19.75 -12.24
CA LEU A 744 -19.37 -19.92 -10.95
C LEU A 744 -20.22 -20.75 -9.98
N GLY A 745 -21.51 -20.48 -9.86
CA GLY A 745 -22.41 -21.22 -8.98
C GLY A 745 -22.45 -22.72 -9.31
N THR A 746 -22.43 -23.06 -10.61
CA THR A 746 -22.33 -24.45 -11.09
C THR A 746 -21.02 -25.09 -10.67
N VAL A 747 -19.88 -24.39 -10.87
CA VAL A 747 -18.55 -24.89 -10.49
C VAL A 747 -18.44 -25.10 -8.98
N ILE A 748 -18.92 -24.14 -8.17
CA ILE A 748 -18.97 -24.29 -6.70
C ILE A 748 -19.77 -25.53 -6.32
N ALA A 749 -20.97 -25.70 -6.88
CA ALA A 749 -21.81 -26.84 -6.56
C ALA A 749 -21.16 -28.18 -6.91
N GLU A 750 -20.52 -28.31 -8.08
CA GLU A 750 -19.85 -29.55 -8.48
C GLU A 750 -18.60 -29.85 -7.65
N ILE A 751 -17.73 -28.86 -7.44
CA ILE A 751 -16.48 -29.06 -6.71
C ILE A 751 -16.73 -29.30 -5.23
N MET A 752 -17.60 -28.51 -4.60
CA MET A 752 -17.80 -28.60 -3.16
C MET A 752 -18.60 -29.84 -2.74
N LYS A 753 -19.33 -30.50 -3.66
CA LYS A 753 -19.94 -31.83 -3.41
C LYS A 753 -18.89 -32.89 -3.02
N LEU A 754 -17.64 -32.74 -3.45
CA LEU A 754 -16.55 -33.68 -3.15
C LEU A 754 -16.03 -33.53 -1.71
N PHE A 755 -16.40 -32.45 -1.02
CA PHE A 755 -15.94 -32.09 0.31
C PHE A 755 -17.09 -32.01 1.34
N LYS A 756 -18.32 -32.36 0.95
CA LYS A 756 -19.50 -32.35 1.83
C LYS A 756 -19.49 -33.45 2.89
#